data_AF-A0A3A0E682-F1
#
_entry.id   AF-A0A3A0E682-F1
#
_cell.length_a   1.000
_cell.length_b   1.000
_cell.length_c   1.000
_cell.angle_alpha   90.00
_cell.angle_beta   90.00
_cell.angle_gamma   90.00
#
_symmetry.space_group_name_H-M   'P 1'
#
loop_
_entity.id
_entity.type
_entity.pdbx_description
1 polymer ?
#
loop_
_entity_poly.entity_id
_entity_poly.type
_entity_poly.pdbx_seq_one_letter_code
_entity_poly.pdbx_strand_id
1 'polypeptide(L)'
;MCVRLAAEAAKVSDRPSRPPICKLIGVNRPPAKSVRHTGQRRGIIHATPPGESARFLGEPGFLCVHLSEAFAMCRVLSAAGRMLRILAIVAVAWSPPATESRAAAPVEVAFGHVDITPKLDRHRPVYMAGFGMNRRATGVHDPLYARTVVLKINGEKLAFVSVDLIGLQYPAVKQIRAGLADYKYVMVSSTHSHEGPDVIGIWGSSPFRCGVDFRYVDDVCKKVIANVQETEKKLAPAEVRYGTAEDESLLGDSRKPKVYDGVLRAVRFDAPGKKAPAGILVQWNCHPEAMGSRNTQLTADFPYATIAALEKKYGCPVAYFTGTVGGLLAPPDHVVKDEAGNELKEGDWAYCERYGQMVADLAAKAVDAAKPIDLAPVVVSAKPVAVPLENTLYQVARAIGVLQREGIEWTGNGEILGKPVSIKNSRAALAVETEVAYLRLGALHIACIPGEIYPELIYGKYQDPVEPNVDFPEAPLEKPVAEILPDDKWLLFGLANDEVGYIIPKRQWDQRGPFAYSGKRQYGEINSCGPEVAPIVMRALENRVREARGEESDVIVPLGRKERPADSSNELAQAPAKGDELTIGVAAVDITPPVGYRMSGYFSERPSTGTHDPLHAKALVLRQGDESAALVICDLIGLAGEISHQARTAAEKQLAIPAKHITIAATHTHTGPLYFGALRNHLHDVAKAASSDGRDPREAADYPKQLVERLVEAIARADKARRPARIAAGISRRDDLSFNRRFHMKNGTVQFNPGKLNPEIVRAAGPIDPDVGLLAVQDASGKPIAALTVFALHLDTVGGTEYGADYPYYLQQSLRQKFGDDFFSLFGTGTCGDINHIDVRHDRPQKGGEETERIGTALAETVAAELPKLAASKSPRLGVRSATIEVPLARYSAEQLAAAKQDMFKVGQRKLPFLDEVRACTIVDVALRDARGDGLLRMEVQAIRLDDETAIVCLPGEVFVELGLAIKQASPFERTLVIELCNDDPAYIPTRKAFAEGSYETVNSRIQPGGGEALVSTAKKLLDELKQTK
;
A
#
# COMPACT_ATOMS: atom_id res chain seq x y z
N MET A 1 -15.22 32.06 -61.05
CA MET A 1 -16.14 32.30 -62.18
C MET A 1 -17.56 32.36 -61.62
N CYS A 2 -18.15 33.55 -61.47
CA CYS A 2 -19.53 33.82 -60.95
C CYS A 2 -19.84 33.33 -59.51
N VAL A 3 -20.76 33.88 -58.71
CA VAL A 3 -21.51 35.17 -58.62
C VAL A 3 -21.87 35.31 -57.10
N ARG A 4 -21.57 36.38 -56.33
CA ARG A 4 -22.03 37.79 -56.28
C ARG A 4 -23.39 38.05 -55.55
N LEU A 5 -23.34 38.86 -54.47
CA LEU A 5 -24.41 39.76 -53.93
C LEU A 5 -25.67 39.07 -53.32
N ALA A 6 -26.60 39.66 -52.54
CA ALA A 6 -26.83 40.98 -51.89
C ALA A 6 -27.97 40.80 -50.82
N ALA A 7 -28.34 41.69 -49.88
CA ALA A 7 -27.75 42.90 -49.25
C ALA A 7 -28.55 43.25 -47.94
N GLU A 8 -28.75 44.53 -47.59
CA GLU A 8 -29.34 45.05 -46.33
C GLU A 8 -30.85 45.38 -46.39
N ALA A 9 -31.51 45.56 -45.23
CA ALA A 9 -32.50 46.63 -44.94
C ALA A 9 -32.87 46.70 -43.43
N ALA A 10 -33.35 47.85 -42.94
CA ALA A 10 -33.76 48.06 -41.54
C ALA A 10 -34.79 49.21 -41.36
N LYS A 11 -35.46 49.27 -40.18
CA LYS A 11 -36.09 50.41 -39.44
C LYS A 11 -37.48 50.06 -38.81
N VAL A 12 -37.71 50.27 -37.50
CA VAL A 12 -38.47 51.39 -36.83
C VAL A 12 -40.01 51.15 -36.82
N SER A 13 -40.82 51.38 -35.77
CA SER A 13 -40.68 52.05 -34.44
C SER A 13 -41.57 51.44 -33.32
N ASP A 14 -41.37 51.96 -32.09
CA ASP A 14 -42.40 52.46 -31.14
C ASP A 14 -42.55 51.90 -29.71
N ARG A 15 -42.82 52.87 -28.81
CA ARG A 15 -43.12 52.85 -27.36
C ARG A 15 -43.80 54.20 -27.05
N PRO A 16 -44.78 54.33 -26.13
CA PRO A 16 -44.42 54.54 -24.71
C PRO A 16 -45.47 54.21 -23.61
N SER A 17 -45.03 54.37 -22.35
CA SER A 17 -45.78 54.81 -21.14
C SER A 17 -46.84 53.93 -20.42
N ARG A 18 -46.75 53.99 -19.06
CA ARG A 18 -47.73 53.65 -17.99
C ARG A 18 -48.45 54.96 -17.53
N PRO A 19 -49.36 55.05 -16.51
CA PRO A 19 -49.87 54.09 -15.49
C PRO A 19 -51.44 53.97 -15.57
N PRO A 20 -52.39 54.29 -14.63
CA PRO A 20 -52.39 54.46 -13.16
C PRO A 20 -53.62 53.96 -12.32
N ILE A 21 -53.33 53.31 -11.17
CA ILE A 21 -53.88 53.59 -9.80
C ILE A 21 -55.34 53.21 -9.40
N CYS A 22 -55.48 52.73 -8.13
CA CYS A 22 -56.68 52.67 -7.25
C CYS A 22 -57.79 51.60 -7.53
N LYS A 23 -58.58 51.09 -6.54
CA LYS A 23 -58.52 51.00 -5.05
C LYS A 23 -59.70 50.09 -4.56
N LEU A 24 -59.88 49.83 -3.24
CA LEU A 24 -61.11 49.16 -2.72
C LEU A 24 -60.99 48.30 -1.44
N ILE A 25 -60.57 48.90 -0.31
CA ILE A 25 -60.95 48.61 1.11
C ILE A 25 -61.09 47.15 1.63
N GLY A 26 -60.38 46.86 2.73
CA GLY A 26 -60.75 45.88 3.77
C GLY A 26 -59.88 46.09 5.02
N VAL A 27 -60.45 46.51 6.16
CA VAL A 27 -59.69 47.17 7.25
C VAL A 27 -59.90 46.52 8.62
N ASN A 28 -58.82 46.13 9.32
CA ASN A 28 -58.41 46.64 10.65
C ASN A 28 -57.35 45.76 11.39
N ARG A 29 -56.70 46.39 12.36
CA ARG A 29 -55.77 45.88 13.40
C ARG A 29 -56.21 46.52 14.76
N PRO A 30 -55.46 46.45 15.88
CA PRO A 30 -54.81 45.32 16.56
C PRO A 30 -55.39 45.10 18.01
N PRO A 31 -54.66 45.22 19.15
CA PRO A 31 -54.10 44.10 19.93
C PRO A 31 -54.55 44.01 21.41
N ALA A 32 -54.03 43.01 22.16
CA ALA A 32 -53.26 43.18 23.42
C ALA A 32 -53.61 42.28 24.66
N LYS A 33 -52.53 41.88 25.37
CA LYS A 33 -52.35 41.76 26.85
C LYS A 33 -53.28 40.88 27.72
N SER A 34 -52.64 39.96 28.47
CA SER A 34 -52.82 39.72 29.92
C SER A 34 -51.57 38.97 30.47
N VAL A 35 -51.23 38.83 31.76
CA VAL A 35 -51.38 39.63 33.02
C VAL A 35 -50.20 39.25 33.96
N ARG A 36 -49.97 39.91 35.12
CA ARG A 36 -48.79 39.71 36.00
C ARG A 36 -49.06 38.90 37.30
N HIS A 37 -47.94 38.43 37.91
CA HIS A 37 -47.57 38.50 39.35
C HIS A 37 -47.86 37.37 40.37
N THR A 38 -47.02 37.38 41.43
CA THR A 38 -47.02 36.64 42.73
C THR A 38 -46.42 35.21 42.74
N GLY A 39 -45.70 34.73 43.78
CA GLY A 39 -45.10 35.33 45.01
C GLY A 39 -43.56 35.13 45.06
N GLN A 40 -42.73 35.61 46.01
CA GLN A 40 -42.79 35.72 47.50
C GLN A 40 -42.86 34.37 48.26
N ARG A 41 -42.09 34.11 49.34
CA ARG A 41 -40.87 34.75 49.94
C ARG A 41 -40.28 33.93 51.12
N ARG A 42 -38.96 34.08 51.39
CA ARG A 42 -38.25 34.02 52.71
C ARG A 42 -38.06 32.70 53.52
N GLY A 43 -36.84 32.56 54.07
CA GLY A 43 -36.52 31.89 55.36
C GLY A 43 -35.05 31.41 55.49
N ILE A 44 -34.21 31.73 56.50
CA ILE A 44 -33.81 32.96 57.23
C ILE A 44 -32.72 32.60 58.31
N ILE A 45 -31.54 33.28 58.29
CA ILE A 45 -30.59 33.65 59.41
C ILE A 45 -29.93 32.52 60.28
N HIS A 46 -28.65 32.54 60.73
CA HIS A 46 -27.45 33.41 60.56
C HIS A 46 -26.14 32.59 60.27
N ALA A 47 -24.90 32.69 60.80
CA ALA A 47 -24.17 33.48 61.85
C ALA A 47 -22.63 33.53 61.58
N THR A 48 -21.83 34.31 62.35
CA THR A 48 -20.36 34.61 62.17
C THR A 48 -19.72 35.19 63.46
N PRO A 49 -18.42 35.60 63.55
CA PRO A 49 -17.09 35.07 63.12
C PRO A 49 -16.14 34.93 64.38
N PRO A 50 -14.91 35.52 64.54
CA PRO A 50 -13.63 35.64 63.76
C PRO A 50 -12.32 35.16 64.51
N GLY A 51 -11.13 35.28 63.87
CA GLY A 51 -9.76 35.26 64.48
C GLY A 51 -8.70 34.42 63.71
N GLU A 52 -7.41 34.74 63.55
CA GLU A 52 -6.53 35.88 63.94
C GLU A 52 -5.40 36.19 62.88
N SER A 53 -4.52 37.16 63.19
CA SER A 53 -3.36 37.77 62.47
C SER A 53 -2.09 36.88 62.24
N ALA A 54 -1.03 37.22 61.47
CA ALA A 54 -0.70 38.31 60.48
C ALA A 54 0.57 37.98 59.61
N ARG A 55 1.06 38.96 58.82
CA ARG A 55 2.19 38.98 57.82
C ARG A 55 3.61 38.86 58.45
N PHE A 56 4.75 38.62 57.77
CA PHE A 56 5.37 39.42 56.67
C PHE A 56 6.67 38.81 56.04
N LEU A 57 6.95 39.17 54.76
CA LEU A 57 8.23 39.40 54.01
C LEU A 57 9.55 38.63 54.28
N GLY A 58 10.32 38.33 53.20
CA GLY A 58 11.81 38.34 53.24
C GLY A 58 12.59 37.47 52.22
N GLU A 59 13.10 38.08 51.14
CA GLU A 59 14.25 37.62 50.32
C GLU A 59 15.45 38.59 50.55
N PRO A 60 16.68 38.36 50.04
CA PRO A 60 17.43 37.10 49.86
C PRO A 60 18.91 37.21 50.36
N GLY A 61 19.72 36.15 50.23
CA GLY A 61 21.12 36.31 49.77
C GLY A 61 22.30 35.66 50.53
N PHE A 62 23.24 35.17 49.71
CA PHE A 62 24.70 35.12 49.87
C PHE A 62 25.46 34.07 50.74
N LEU A 63 26.60 33.72 50.13
CA LEU A 63 27.91 33.27 50.65
C LEU A 63 28.20 31.76 50.87
N CYS A 64 29.05 31.27 49.97
CA CYS A 64 29.91 30.10 50.07
C CYS A 64 31.07 30.31 51.07
N VAL A 65 31.69 29.25 51.58
CA VAL A 65 33.16 29.03 51.59
C VAL A 65 33.49 27.60 52.10
N HIS A 66 34.58 27.01 51.60
CA HIS A 66 35.09 25.69 52.01
C HIS A 66 35.66 25.67 53.45
N LEU A 67 35.84 24.46 54.00
CA LEU A 67 37.12 24.03 54.59
C LEU A 67 37.26 22.49 54.58
N SER A 68 38.43 21.97 54.95
CA SER A 68 38.94 20.65 54.57
C SER A 68 39.61 19.87 55.72
N GLU A 69 40.16 18.68 55.41
CA GLU A 69 41.14 17.87 56.19
C GLU A 69 40.59 16.97 57.34
N ALA A 70 41.27 15.89 57.82
CA ALA A 70 42.19 14.90 57.19
C ALA A 70 42.57 13.73 58.17
N PHE A 71 43.36 12.75 57.69
CA PHE A 71 44.27 11.81 58.41
C PHE A 71 43.78 10.66 59.34
N ALA A 72 43.59 9.48 58.72
CA ALA A 72 44.37 8.21 58.85
C ALA A 72 44.94 7.65 60.19
N MET A 73 44.76 6.31 60.37
CA MET A 73 45.78 5.28 60.71
C MET A 73 45.14 3.87 60.50
N CYS A 74 45.83 2.71 60.36
CA CYS A 74 47.20 2.30 60.74
C CYS A 74 47.81 1.24 59.76
N ARG A 75 49.04 0.75 60.02
CA ARG A 75 49.79 -0.28 59.23
C ARG A 75 50.30 -1.43 60.11
N VAL A 76 50.40 -2.67 59.59
CA VAL A 76 51.55 -3.63 59.49
C VAL A 76 51.07 -4.78 58.55
N LEU A 77 51.78 -5.54 57.70
CA LEU A 77 53.12 -6.18 57.66
C LEU A 77 53.65 -6.29 56.20
N SER A 78 54.84 -6.88 55.99
CA SER A 78 55.58 -6.80 54.70
C SER A 78 56.42 -8.02 54.29
N ALA A 79 56.60 -8.16 52.97
CA ALA A 79 57.79 -8.63 52.25
C ALA A 79 58.13 -10.15 52.16
N ALA A 80 57.75 -10.74 51.02
CA ALA A 80 58.57 -11.66 50.20
C ALA A 80 58.01 -11.62 48.76
N GLY A 81 58.77 -11.79 47.66
CA GLY A 81 60.22 -11.78 47.44
C GLY A 81 60.48 -11.77 45.92
N ARG A 82 61.34 -10.88 45.39
CA ARG A 82 61.51 -10.71 43.93
C ARG A 82 62.45 -11.78 43.34
N MET A 83 61.93 -12.91 42.88
CA MET A 83 62.76 -13.90 42.17
C MET A 83 62.03 -14.71 41.09
N LEU A 84 61.57 -14.04 40.03
CA LEU A 84 61.66 -14.58 38.68
C LEU A 84 61.76 -13.42 37.66
N ARG A 85 62.87 -13.37 36.92
CA ARG A 85 63.02 -12.58 35.69
C ARG A 85 62.90 -13.54 34.50
N ILE A 86 62.61 -13.01 33.32
CA ILE A 86 62.70 -13.70 32.01
C ILE A 86 61.67 -14.82 31.84
N LEU A 87 60.46 -14.43 31.46
CA LEU A 87 59.62 -15.12 30.48
C LEU A 87 58.60 -14.11 29.92
N ALA A 88 58.19 -14.29 28.65
CA ALA A 88 57.13 -13.53 27.97
C ALA A 88 57.23 -11.99 27.92
N ILE A 89 58.28 -11.43 27.29
CA ILE A 89 58.15 -10.15 26.55
C ILE A 89 57.80 -10.43 25.07
N VAL A 90 56.77 -11.26 24.85
CA VAL A 90 56.07 -11.46 23.56
C VAL A 90 54.63 -11.92 23.86
N ALA A 91 53.81 -11.05 24.47
CA ALA A 91 52.39 -11.34 24.76
C ALA A 91 51.55 -10.09 25.13
N VAL A 92 51.65 -8.99 24.37
CA VAL A 92 50.86 -7.75 24.62
C VAL A 92 50.11 -7.32 23.36
N ALA A 93 49.18 -8.17 22.91
CA ALA A 93 48.36 -7.88 21.73
C ALA A 93 47.04 -8.69 21.66
N TRP A 94 46.37 -8.97 22.79
CA TRP A 94 44.91 -9.19 22.85
C TRP A 94 44.45 -9.36 24.31
N SER A 95 43.63 -8.42 24.78
CA SER A 95 42.61 -8.69 25.80
C SER A 95 41.27 -8.48 25.09
N PRO A 96 40.35 -9.46 25.09
CA PRO A 96 38.99 -9.18 24.64
C PRO A 96 38.38 -8.09 25.54
N PRO A 97 37.45 -7.27 25.03
CA PRO A 97 36.71 -6.34 25.89
C PRO A 97 36.05 -7.11 27.02
N ALA A 98 36.11 -6.58 28.24
CA ALA A 98 35.31 -7.12 29.34
C ALA A 98 33.84 -7.02 28.94
N THR A 99 33.17 -8.14 28.72
CA THR A 99 31.74 -8.18 28.43
C THR A 99 30.99 -7.76 29.68
N GLU A 100 30.61 -6.48 29.76
CA GLU A 100 29.55 -6.04 30.65
C GLU A 100 28.33 -6.92 30.39
N SER A 101 27.82 -7.56 31.44
CA SER A 101 26.59 -8.33 31.36
C SER A 101 25.43 -7.36 31.17
N ARG A 102 25.14 -7.05 29.90
CA ARG A 102 23.96 -6.28 29.50
C ARG A 102 22.75 -7.08 29.95
N ALA A 103 22.15 -6.66 31.06
CA ALA A 103 20.97 -7.31 31.61
C ALA A 103 19.91 -7.47 30.51
N ALA A 104 19.43 -8.70 30.33
CA ALA A 104 18.40 -9.00 29.34
C ALA A 104 17.18 -8.11 29.61
N ALA A 105 16.68 -7.46 28.56
CA ALA A 105 15.53 -6.56 28.70
C ALA A 105 14.31 -7.37 29.15
N PRO A 106 13.51 -6.87 30.10
CA PRO A 106 12.38 -7.63 30.62
C PRO A 106 11.40 -7.97 29.49
N VAL A 107 11.12 -9.27 29.34
CA VAL A 107 9.99 -9.76 28.56
C VAL A 107 8.76 -9.62 29.44
N GLU A 108 7.76 -8.89 28.98
CA GLU A 108 6.43 -8.85 29.57
C GLU A 108 5.48 -9.71 28.73
N VAL A 109 4.60 -10.47 29.38
CA VAL A 109 3.62 -11.35 28.75
C VAL A 109 2.25 -11.22 29.41
N ALA A 110 1.20 -11.43 28.63
CA ALA A 110 -0.15 -11.63 29.11
C ALA A 110 -0.88 -12.66 28.26
N PHE A 111 -1.76 -13.42 28.91
CA PHE A 111 -2.67 -14.37 28.28
C PHE A 111 -4.13 -13.94 28.55
N GLY A 112 -5.01 -14.16 27.58
CA GLY A 112 -6.44 -13.88 27.70
C GLY A 112 -7.25 -14.58 26.62
N HIS A 113 -8.56 -14.68 26.83
CA HIS A 113 -9.46 -15.36 25.90
C HIS A 113 -10.85 -14.71 25.90
N VAL A 114 -11.55 -14.84 24.77
CA VAL A 114 -12.92 -14.36 24.59
C VAL A 114 -13.77 -15.42 23.90
N ASP A 115 -15.00 -15.60 24.37
CA ASP A 115 -15.97 -16.53 23.80
C ASP A 115 -16.44 -16.05 22.41
N ILE A 116 -16.09 -16.82 21.38
CA ILE A 116 -16.49 -16.61 20.00
C ILE A 116 -17.62 -17.54 19.57
N THR A 117 -18.26 -18.29 20.47
CA THR A 117 -19.36 -19.21 20.11
C THR A 117 -20.55 -18.46 19.48
N PRO A 118 -21.10 -18.90 18.33
CA PRO A 118 -22.29 -18.29 17.73
C PRO A 118 -23.55 -18.64 18.53
N LYS A 119 -24.54 -17.75 18.52
CA LYS A 119 -25.87 -18.03 19.07
C LYS A 119 -26.68 -18.86 18.07
N LEU A 120 -27.05 -20.07 18.47
CA LEU A 120 -27.89 -20.95 17.65
C LEU A 120 -29.34 -20.45 17.62
N ASP A 121 -29.91 -20.30 16.42
CA ASP A 121 -31.27 -19.83 16.16
C ASP A 121 -31.99 -20.84 15.24
N ARG A 122 -33.20 -21.26 15.65
CA ARG A 122 -34.03 -22.21 14.88
C ARG A 122 -34.39 -21.70 13.48
N HIS A 123 -34.34 -20.39 13.25
CA HIS A 123 -34.63 -19.75 11.96
C HIS A 123 -33.36 -19.40 11.17
N ARG A 124 -32.16 -19.56 11.74
CA ARG A 124 -30.86 -19.27 11.12
C ARG A 124 -29.86 -20.38 11.43
N PRO A 125 -29.76 -21.42 10.58
CA PRO A 125 -28.82 -22.50 10.80
C PRO A 125 -27.38 -21.98 10.72
N VAL A 126 -26.59 -22.29 11.75
CA VAL A 126 -25.13 -22.22 11.68
C VAL A 126 -24.67 -23.49 10.96
N TYR A 127 -24.01 -23.33 9.81
CA TYR A 127 -23.37 -24.43 9.10
C TYR A 127 -22.00 -24.72 9.75
N MET A 128 -21.62 -25.98 9.81
CA MET A 128 -20.34 -26.44 10.36
C MET A 128 -19.36 -26.74 9.22
N ALA A 129 -18.08 -26.50 9.45
CA ALA A 129 -17.03 -26.65 8.46
C ALA A 129 -16.59 -28.13 8.25
N GLY A 130 -15.51 -28.31 7.47
CA GLY A 130 -14.77 -29.55 7.39
C GLY A 130 -15.45 -30.65 6.57
N PHE A 131 -16.02 -31.65 7.27
CA PHE A 131 -16.41 -32.93 6.69
C PHE A 131 -17.49 -32.93 5.59
N GLY A 132 -18.30 -31.87 5.42
CA GLY A 132 -19.29 -31.85 4.34
C GLY A 132 -20.38 -30.77 4.40
N MET A 133 -20.95 -30.47 3.24
CA MET A 133 -21.99 -29.44 3.08
C MET A 133 -23.27 -29.74 3.86
N ASN A 134 -23.98 -28.68 4.25
CA ASN A 134 -25.27 -28.73 4.93
C ASN A 134 -25.24 -29.43 6.32
N ARG A 135 -24.06 -29.67 6.90
CA ARG A 135 -23.92 -30.01 8.32
C ARG A 135 -24.28 -28.77 9.14
N ARG A 136 -25.14 -28.94 10.16
CA ARG A 136 -25.74 -27.82 10.92
C ARG A 136 -25.56 -28.05 12.40
N ALA A 137 -25.19 -26.99 13.12
CA ALA A 137 -25.12 -27.03 14.57
C ALA A 137 -26.52 -27.24 15.19
N THR A 138 -26.66 -28.29 15.99
CA THR A 138 -27.85 -28.62 16.79
C THR A 138 -27.70 -28.21 18.25
N GLY A 139 -26.45 -28.08 18.72
CA GLY A 139 -26.09 -27.68 20.07
C GLY A 139 -24.66 -27.14 20.15
N VAL A 140 -24.21 -26.86 21.36
CA VAL A 140 -22.82 -26.52 21.71
C VAL A 140 -22.44 -27.48 22.83
N HIS A 141 -21.34 -28.21 22.65
CA HIS A 141 -20.80 -29.08 23.69
C HIS A 141 -19.87 -28.28 24.62
N ASP A 142 -18.93 -27.55 24.02
CA ASP A 142 -17.99 -26.67 24.68
C ASP A 142 -17.84 -25.35 23.90
N PRO A 143 -17.54 -24.23 24.58
CA PRO A 143 -17.44 -22.92 23.96
C PRO A 143 -16.17 -22.75 23.12
N LEU A 144 -16.34 -22.17 21.94
CA LEU A 144 -15.27 -21.78 21.03
C LEU A 144 -14.63 -20.49 21.53
N TYR A 145 -13.30 -20.43 21.60
CA TYR A 145 -12.57 -19.23 22.04
C TYR A 145 -11.67 -18.65 20.95
N ALA A 146 -11.48 -17.33 21.01
CA ALA A 146 -10.26 -16.70 20.56
C ALA A 146 -9.33 -16.53 21.77
N ARG A 147 -8.18 -17.22 21.77
CA ARG A 147 -7.15 -17.15 22.81
C ARG A 147 -6.00 -16.28 22.31
N THR A 148 -5.48 -15.41 23.17
CA THR A 148 -4.47 -14.41 22.81
C THR A 148 -3.29 -14.49 23.77
N VAL A 149 -2.08 -14.46 23.20
CA VAL A 149 -0.83 -14.15 23.90
C VAL A 149 -0.36 -12.77 23.43
N VAL A 150 -0.21 -11.82 24.35
CA VAL A 150 0.45 -10.54 24.09
C VAL A 150 1.86 -10.60 24.68
N LEU A 151 2.87 -10.28 23.88
CA LEU A 151 4.25 -10.09 24.31
C LEU A 151 4.65 -8.62 24.17
N LYS A 152 5.45 -8.13 25.10
CA LYS A 152 6.14 -6.84 25.01
C LYS A 152 7.60 -7.04 25.37
N ILE A 153 8.50 -6.81 24.40
CA ILE A 153 9.93 -7.14 24.49
C ILE A 153 10.71 -5.92 24.01
N ASN A 154 11.59 -5.35 24.84
CA ASN A 154 12.24 -4.04 24.58
C ASN A 154 11.24 -2.90 24.27
N GLY A 155 9.97 -3.01 24.70
CA GLY A 155 8.89 -2.07 24.37
C GLY A 155 8.09 -2.40 23.11
N GLU A 156 8.59 -3.28 22.25
CA GLU A 156 7.91 -3.73 21.02
C GLU A 156 6.76 -4.67 21.36
N LYS A 157 5.53 -4.34 20.93
CA LYS A 157 4.32 -5.17 21.14
C LYS A 157 4.15 -6.21 20.03
N LEU A 158 3.84 -7.45 20.41
CA LEU A 158 3.43 -8.54 19.52
C LEU A 158 2.15 -9.18 20.07
N ALA A 159 1.24 -9.60 19.18
CA ALA A 159 0.08 -10.42 19.55
C ALA A 159 0.03 -11.70 18.72
N PHE A 160 -0.25 -12.82 19.37
CA PHE A 160 -0.51 -14.11 18.76
C PHE A 160 -1.90 -14.56 19.18
N VAL A 161 -2.79 -14.74 18.22
CA VAL A 161 -4.18 -15.14 18.44
C VAL A 161 -4.42 -16.51 17.81
N SER A 162 -5.00 -17.42 18.58
CA SER A 162 -5.52 -18.70 18.12
C SER A 162 -7.05 -18.67 18.21
N VAL A 163 -7.75 -19.03 17.14
CA VAL A 163 -9.23 -19.07 17.12
C VAL A 163 -9.76 -20.48 16.87
N ASP A 164 -10.78 -20.88 17.64
CA ASP A 164 -11.43 -22.20 17.50
C ASP A 164 -12.37 -22.25 16.28
N LEU A 165 -11.77 -22.22 15.08
CA LEU A 165 -12.41 -22.21 13.76
C LEU A 165 -11.60 -23.05 12.76
N ILE A 166 -12.21 -23.36 11.62
CA ILE A 166 -11.54 -24.04 10.49
C ILE A 166 -10.38 -23.22 9.89
N GLY A 167 -10.51 -21.88 9.83
CA GLY A 167 -9.54 -21.00 9.18
C GLY A 167 -10.12 -19.61 8.92
N LEU A 168 -9.46 -18.54 9.37
CA LEU A 168 -9.85 -17.16 9.03
C LEU A 168 -9.16 -16.69 7.74
N GLN A 169 -9.94 -16.13 6.82
CA GLN A 169 -9.42 -15.56 5.58
C GLN A 169 -8.71 -14.22 5.82
N TYR A 170 -7.66 -13.94 5.06
CA TYR A 170 -6.80 -12.75 5.21
C TYR A 170 -7.54 -11.40 5.28
N PRO A 171 -8.66 -11.15 4.56
CA PRO A 171 -9.45 -9.92 4.76
C PRO A 171 -9.94 -9.71 6.21
N ALA A 172 -10.32 -10.78 6.92
CA ALA A 172 -10.71 -10.72 8.33
C ALA A 172 -9.49 -10.43 9.24
N VAL A 173 -8.33 -10.99 8.93
CA VAL A 173 -7.08 -10.72 9.66
C VAL A 173 -6.58 -9.29 9.39
N LYS A 174 -6.75 -8.76 8.18
CA LYS A 174 -6.53 -7.35 7.86
C LYS A 174 -7.50 -6.43 8.63
N GLN A 175 -8.77 -6.80 8.79
CA GLN A 175 -9.72 -6.09 9.67
C GLN A 175 -9.26 -6.08 11.14
N ILE A 176 -8.79 -7.22 11.67
CA ILE A 176 -8.25 -7.33 13.04
C ILE A 176 -7.03 -6.42 13.21
N ARG A 177 -6.07 -6.47 12.28
CA ARG A 177 -4.85 -5.64 12.30
C ARG A 177 -5.14 -4.14 12.23
N ALA A 178 -6.15 -3.72 11.46
CA ALA A 178 -6.57 -2.32 11.39
C ALA A 178 -7.07 -1.77 12.74
N GLY A 179 -7.57 -2.64 13.64
CA GLY A 179 -7.94 -2.27 15.02
C GLY A 179 -6.79 -2.31 16.03
N LEU A 180 -5.58 -2.71 15.61
CA LEU A 180 -4.42 -2.99 16.47
C LEU A 180 -3.12 -2.38 15.88
N ALA A 181 -3.23 -1.21 15.25
CA ALA A 181 -2.18 -0.60 14.44
C ALA A 181 -0.93 -0.11 15.23
N ASP A 182 -0.94 -0.19 16.55
CA ASP A 182 0.19 0.11 17.44
C ASP A 182 1.03 -1.14 17.81
N TYR A 183 0.66 -2.31 17.30
CA TYR A 183 1.44 -3.55 17.43
C TYR A 183 2.46 -3.68 16.30
N LYS A 184 3.68 -4.13 16.61
CA LYS A 184 4.71 -4.43 15.60
C LYS A 184 4.28 -5.57 14.68
N TYR A 185 3.56 -6.53 15.23
CA TYR A 185 2.93 -7.61 14.46
C TYR A 185 1.75 -8.23 15.21
N VAL A 186 0.72 -8.64 14.48
CA VAL A 186 -0.42 -9.41 14.99
C VAL A 186 -0.59 -10.64 14.11
N MET A 187 -0.26 -11.80 14.68
CA MET A 187 -0.46 -13.12 14.09
C MET A 187 -1.85 -13.63 14.49
N VAL A 188 -2.65 -14.08 13.53
CA VAL A 188 -3.93 -14.74 13.79
C VAL A 188 -3.94 -16.10 13.10
N SER A 189 -3.84 -17.19 13.85
CA SER A 189 -3.97 -18.57 13.36
C SER A 189 -5.28 -19.17 13.87
N SER A 190 -5.73 -20.25 13.24
CA SER A 190 -6.92 -21.00 13.63
C SER A 190 -6.52 -22.40 14.09
N THR A 191 -7.24 -22.97 15.06
CA THR A 191 -6.96 -24.36 15.49
C THR A 191 -7.27 -25.40 14.40
N HIS A 192 -7.99 -24.99 13.35
CA HIS A 192 -8.54 -25.85 12.30
C HIS A 192 -9.67 -26.76 12.80
N SER A 193 -10.47 -26.34 13.80
CA SER A 193 -11.62 -27.14 14.24
C SER A 193 -12.63 -27.33 13.10
N HIS A 194 -12.80 -28.58 12.66
CA HIS A 194 -13.85 -28.97 11.70
C HIS A 194 -15.25 -28.81 12.29
N GLU A 195 -15.36 -28.87 13.62
CA GLU A 195 -16.61 -28.70 14.37
C GLU A 195 -16.97 -27.22 14.61
N GLY A 196 -16.15 -26.29 14.13
CA GLY A 196 -16.43 -24.86 14.11
C GLY A 196 -17.43 -24.43 13.02
N PRO A 197 -17.98 -23.21 13.09
CA PRO A 197 -18.83 -22.63 12.05
C PRO A 197 -18.11 -22.43 10.71
N ASP A 198 -18.85 -22.51 9.61
CA ASP A 198 -18.36 -22.13 8.28
C ASP A 198 -18.03 -20.63 8.22
N VAL A 199 -16.75 -20.33 8.03
CA VAL A 199 -16.20 -18.98 7.81
C VAL A 199 -15.48 -18.83 6.45
N ILE A 200 -15.60 -19.84 5.58
CA ILE A 200 -15.02 -19.88 4.21
C ILE A 200 -16.11 -19.76 3.13
N GLY A 201 -17.24 -20.45 3.36
CA GLY A 201 -18.48 -20.39 2.59
C GLY A 201 -18.86 -21.69 1.88
N ILE A 202 -17.96 -22.66 1.80
CA ILE A 202 -18.15 -23.87 0.97
C ILE A 202 -19.00 -24.97 1.64
N TRP A 203 -19.44 -24.81 2.89
CA TRP A 203 -20.17 -25.83 3.66
C TRP A 203 -21.67 -25.52 3.88
N GLY A 204 -22.19 -24.49 3.21
CA GLY A 204 -23.61 -24.13 3.23
C GLY A 204 -24.56 -25.21 2.71
N SER A 205 -25.86 -24.89 2.63
CA SER A 205 -26.92 -25.89 2.36
C SER A 205 -26.83 -26.63 1.02
N SER A 206 -26.02 -26.13 0.07
CA SER A 206 -25.79 -26.73 -1.25
C SER A 206 -24.55 -26.10 -1.90
N PRO A 207 -23.96 -26.70 -2.96
CA PRO A 207 -22.78 -26.15 -3.66
C PRO A 207 -22.92 -24.73 -4.23
N PHE A 208 -24.14 -24.18 -4.24
CA PHE A 208 -24.47 -22.85 -4.78
C PHE A 208 -24.90 -21.86 -3.70
N ARG A 209 -24.68 -22.16 -2.41
CA ARG A 209 -25.07 -21.31 -1.28
C ARG A 209 -23.95 -21.22 -0.25
N CYS A 210 -23.46 -20.00 -0.05
CA CYS A 210 -22.49 -19.67 1.00
C CYS A 210 -23.02 -20.11 2.38
N GLY A 211 -22.18 -20.76 3.19
CA GLY A 211 -22.50 -21.14 4.57
C GLY A 211 -22.19 -20.06 5.62
N VAL A 212 -21.40 -19.03 5.28
CA VAL A 212 -20.96 -18.00 6.24
C VAL A 212 -22.09 -17.06 6.68
N ASP A 213 -22.20 -16.83 7.98
CA ASP A 213 -22.84 -15.62 8.51
C ASP A 213 -21.79 -14.51 8.66
N PHE A 214 -21.75 -13.56 7.73
CA PHE A 214 -20.73 -12.50 7.75
C PHE A 214 -20.80 -11.59 9.00
N ARG A 215 -21.93 -11.58 9.73
CA ARG A 215 -22.05 -10.88 11.02
C ARG A 215 -21.32 -11.63 12.14
N TYR A 216 -21.24 -12.96 12.03
CA TYR A 216 -20.45 -13.79 12.94
C TYR A 216 -18.95 -13.52 12.74
N VAL A 217 -18.48 -13.48 11.49
CA VAL A 217 -17.07 -13.15 11.19
C VAL A 217 -16.70 -11.75 11.70
N ASP A 218 -17.58 -10.76 11.50
CA ASP A 218 -17.39 -9.40 12.02
C ASP A 218 -17.42 -9.31 13.57
N ASP A 219 -18.29 -10.09 14.24
CA ASP A 219 -18.30 -10.23 15.70
C ASP A 219 -17.00 -10.89 16.22
N VAL A 220 -16.51 -11.94 15.54
CA VAL A 220 -15.20 -12.58 15.80
C VAL A 220 -14.08 -11.54 15.68
N CYS A 221 -14.00 -10.79 14.58
CA CYS A 221 -12.99 -9.75 14.40
C CYS A 221 -13.00 -8.72 15.54
N LYS A 222 -14.17 -8.23 15.93
CA LYS A 222 -14.35 -7.25 17.01
C LYS A 222 -13.95 -7.83 18.38
N LYS A 223 -14.34 -9.08 18.66
CA LYS A 223 -13.95 -9.81 19.88
C LYS A 223 -12.45 -10.02 19.94
N VAL A 224 -11.78 -10.39 18.84
CA VAL A 224 -10.32 -10.53 18.80
C VAL A 224 -9.61 -9.21 19.12
N ILE A 225 -10.01 -8.11 18.47
CA ILE A 225 -9.44 -6.76 18.74
C ILE A 225 -9.60 -6.42 20.23
N ALA A 226 -10.81 -6.56 20.78
CA ALA A 226 -11.08 -6.28 22.19
C ALA A 226 -10.29 -7.19 23.13
N ASN A 227 -10.19 -8.50 22.84
CA ASN A 227 -9.43 -9.44 23.69
C ASN A 227 -7.93 -9.14 23.70
N VAL A 228 -7.35 -8.73 22.56
CA VAL A 228 -5.95 -8.28 22.50
C VAL A 228 -5.75 -7.05 23.40
N GLN A 229 -6.61 -6.05 23.28
CA GLN A 229 -6.55 -4.82 24.08
C GLN A 229 -6.80 -5.04 25.59
N GLU A 230 -7.71 -5.95 25.97
CA GLU A 230 -7.93 -6.33 27.38
C GLU A 230 -6.86 -7.30 27.91
N THR A 231 -6.12 -8.00 27.04
CA THR A 231 -4.98 -8.84 27.42
C THR A 231 -3.75 -7.99 27.68
N GLU A 232 -3.48 -6.96 26.86
CA GLU A 232 -2.35 -6.04 27.05
C GLU A 232 -2.31 -5.42 28.45
N LYS A 233 -3.47 -5.02 28.99
CA LYS A 233 -3.60 -4.43 30.33
C LYS A 233 -3.15 -5.35 31.49
N LYS A 234 -2.89 -6.63 31.20
CA LYS A 234 -2.45 -7.65 32.16
C LYS A 234 -0.97 -8.01 31.99
N LEU A 235 -0.22 -7.31 31.13
CA LEU A 235 1.21 -7.53 30.89
C LEU A 235 1.99 -7.53 32.20
N ALA A 236 2.74 -8.60 32.42
CA ALA A 236 3.61 -8.76 33.58
C ALA A 236 4.96 -9.38 33.15
N PRO A 237 6.09 -9.04 33.81
CA PRO A 237 7.37 -9.65 33.53
C PRO A 237 7.35 -11.18 33.66
N ALA A 238 8.05 -11.88 32.77
CA ALA A 238 8.25 -13.32 32.83
C ALA A 238 9.63 -13.76 32.32
N GLU A 239 10.15 -14.84 32.88
CA GLU A 239 11.23 -15.63 32.27
C GLU A 239 10.65 -16.54 31.18
N VAL A 240 11.34 -16.67 30.05
CA VAL A 240 10.86 -17.46 28.90
C VAL A 240 11.64 -18.75 28.79
N ARG A 241 10.93 -19.86 28.54
CA ARG A 241 11.50 -21.20 28.39
C ARG A 241 10.92 -21.89 27.16
N TYR A 242 11.75 -22.54 26.37
CA TYR A 242 11.34 -23.36 25.22
C TYR A 242 11.64 -24.84 25.47
N GLY A 243 10.74 -25.71 25.05
CA GLY A 243 10.89 -27.16 25.14
C GLY A 243 10.10 -27.89 24.06
N THR A 244 10.54 -29.11 23.76
CA THR A 244 9.92 -30.00 22.78
C THR A 244 9.75 -31.40 23.35
N ALA A 245 8.82 -32.15 22.78
CA ALA A 245 8.68 -33.60 22.99
C ALA A 245 8.12 -34.24 21.72
N GLU A 246 8.45 -35.50 21.47
CA GLU A 246 8.13 -36.17 20.20
C GLU A 246 7.31 -37.44 20.42
N ASP A 247 6.24 -37.61 19.64
CA ASP A 247 5.42 -38.84 19.60
C ASP A 247 4.66 -38.94 18.26
N GLU A 248 5.31 -39.46 17.21
CA GLU A 248 4.66 -39.71 15.91
C GLU A 248 3.47 -40.69 16.03
N SER A 249 3.34 -41.47 17.11
CA SER A 249 2.23 -42.43 17.26
C SER A 249 0.87 -41.77 17.50
N LEU A 250 0.87 -40.49 17.91
CA LEU A 250 -0.33 -39.68 18.08
C LEU A 250 -0.88 -39.11 16.76
N LEU A 251 -0.31 -39.47 15.60
CA LEU A 251 -0.70 -38.95 14.29
C LEU A 251 -1.09 -40.08 13.33
N GLY A 252 -2.13 -39.82 12.54
CA GLY A 252 -2.51 -40.59 11.35
C GLY A 252 -2.32 -39.73 10.11
N ASP A 253 -1.71 -40.28 9.07
CA ASP A 253 -1.55 -39.63 7.77
C ASP A 253 -2.29 -40.45 6.71
N SER A 254 -3.26 -39.87 6.00
CA SER A 254 -4.05 -40.59 4.99
C SER A 254 -3.42 -40.60 3.59
N ARG A 255 -2.42 -39.74 3.36
CA ARG A 255 -1.71 -39.56 2.09
C ARG A 255 -0.51 -40.51 2.03
N LYS A 256 0.20 -40.47 0.89
CA LYS A 256 1.49 -41.13 0.67
C LYS A 256 2.49 -40.11 0.12
N PRO A 257 3.78 -40.19 0.46
CA PRO A 257 4.37 -41.02 1.52
C PRO A 257 3.77 -40.65 2.88
N LYS A 258 3.68 -41.60 3.82
CA LYS A 258 3.24 -41.26 5.18
C LYS A 258 4.39 -40.56 5.90
N VAL A 259 4.20 -39.30 6.27
CA VAL A 259 5.24 -38.45 6.86
C VAL A 259 4.65 -37.66 8.02
N TYR A 260 5.35 -37.62 9.15
CA TYR A 260 4.85 -37.00 10.37
C TYR A 260 5.73 -35.82 10.83
N ASP A 261 5.08 -34.84 11.47
CA ASP A 261 5.70 -33.84 12.34
C ASP A 261 5.32 -34.13 13.79
N GLY A 262 5.78 -35.26 14.31
CA GLY A 262 5.48 -35.73 15.67
C GLY A 262 6.06 -34.87 16.80
N VAL A 263 6.73 -33.74 16.49
CA VAL A 263 7.41 -32.87 17.46
C VAL A 263 6.45 -31.79 17.98
N LEU A 264 5.95 -31.97 19.20
CA LEU A 264 5.24 -30.93 19.93
C LEU A 264 6.21 -29.88 20.42
N ARG A 265 5.86 -28.59 20.24
CA ARG A 265 6.67 -27.44 20.65
C ARG A 265 5.92 -26.61 21.71
N ALA A 266 6.62 -26.17 22.75
CA ALA A 266 6.03 -25.41 23.84
C ALA A 266 6.92 -24.22 24.25
N VAL A 267 6.29 -23.07 24.49
CA VAL A 267 6.91 -21.90 25.13
C VAL A 267 6.20 -21.62 26.44
N ARG A 268 6.93 -21.78 27.54
CA ARG A 268 6.48 -21.56 28.91
C ARG A 268 6.99 -20.21 29.40
N PHE A 269 6.12 -19.45 30.05
CA PHE A 269 6.45 -18.14 30.63
C PHE A 269 6.32 -18.20 32.14
N ASP A 270 7.40 -18.09 32.90
CA ASP A 270 7.40 -18.15 34.37
C ASP A 270 7.38 -16.76 34.99
N ALA A 271 6.36 -16.47 35.81
CA ALA A 271 6.22 -15.17 36.49
C ALA A 271 7.15 -15.09 37.72
N PRO A 272 7.97 -14.04 37.87
CA PRO A 272 8.88 -13.88 39.00
C PRO A 272 8.20 -14.03 40.36
N GLY A 273 8.74 -14.90 41.21
CA GLY A 273 8.24 -15.17 42.56
C GLY A 273 6.94 -15.99 42.64
N LYS A 274 6.38 -16.48 41.52
CA LYS A 274 5.22 -17.39 41.52
C LYS A 274 5.63 -18.83 41.30
N LYS A 275 4.84 -19.77 41.83
CA LYS A 275 5.03 -21.23 41.62
C LYS A 275 4.36 -21.73 40.32
N ALA A 276 3.27 -21.10 39.91
CA ALA A 276 2.60 -21.37 38.64
C ALA A 276 3.14 -20.42 37.54
N PRO A 277 3.22 -20.86 36.28
CA PRO A 277 3.59 -19.99 35.16
C PRO A 277 2.64 -18.78 35.00
N ALA A 278 3.09 -17.76 34.27
CA ALA A 278 2.22 -16.70 33.73
C ALA A 278 1.25 -17.25 32.66
N GLY A 279 1.72 -18.26 31.91
CA GLY A 279 0.95 -19.00 30.92
C GLY A 279 1.86 -19.85 30.02
N ILE A 280 1.26 -20.65 29.15
CA ILE A 280 1.97 -21.57 28.25
C ILE A 280 1.40 -21.43 26.82
N LEU A 281 2.27 -21.31 25.83
CA LEU A 281 1.94 -21.51 24.41
C LEU A 281 2.33 -22.93 24.00
N VAL A 282 1.43 -23.65 23.34
CA VAL A 282 1.67 -25.00 22.78
C VAL A 282 1.35 -24.99 21.28
N GLN A 283 2.21 -25.63 20.47
CA GLN A 283 1.97 -25.94 19.07
C GLN A 283 1.94 -27.46 18.88
N TRP A 284 0.86 -27.97 18.27
CA TRP A 284 0.74 -29.37 17.86
C TRP A 284 0.25 -29.49 16.41
N ASN A 285 0.44 -30.66 15.80
CA ASN A 285 0.50 -30.86 14.36
C ASN A 285 -0.57 -31.89 13.90
N CYS A 286 -1.82 -31.65 14.28
CA CYS A 286 -2.94 -32.56 14.03
C CYS A 286 -4.25 -31.79 13.80
N HIS A 287 -5.03 -32.21 12.81
CA HIS A 287 -6.41 -31.83 12.54
C HIS A 287 -7.30 -32.11 13.76
N PRO A 288 -8.02 -31.11 14.31
CA PRO A 288 -9.10 -31.32 15.27
C PRO A 288 -10.34 -31.92 14.58
N GLU A 289 -10.25 -33.23 14.34
CA GLU A 289 -11.23 -34.08 13.67
C GLU A 289 -11.75 -35.23 14.57
N ALA A 290 -11.37 -35.29 15.86
CA ALA A 290 -11.63 -36.45 16.72
C ALA A 290 -13.13 -36.74 16.96
N MET A 291 -13.99 -35.74 16.80
CA MET A 291 -15.46 -35.87 16.82
C MET A 291 -16.10 -36.26 15.48
N GLY A 292 -15.37 -36.23 14.37
CA GLY A 292 -15.75 -36.83 13.10
C GLY A 292 -17.00 -36.25 12.41
N SER A 293 -17.18 -36.66 11.14
CA SER A 293 -18.26 -36.20 10.24
C SER A 293 -19.71 -36.34 10.75
N ARG A 294 -19.95 -37.16 11.79
CA ARG A 294 -21.29 -37.40 12.36
C ARG A 294 -21.68 -36.40 13.45
N ASN A 295 -20.74 -35.68 14.06
CA ASN A 295 -21.09 -34.72 15.11
C ASN A 295 -21.83 -33.51 14.53
N THR A 296 -22.70 -32.92 15.37
CA THR A 296 -23.49 -31.71 15.07
C THR A 296 -23.53 -30.73 16.24
N GLN A 297 -22.71 -30.91 17.28
CA GLN A 297 -22.55 -29.91 18.34
C GLN A 297 -21.26 -29.13 18.13
N LEU A 298 -21.30 -27.80 18.27
CA LEU A 298 -20.08 -26.99 18.20
C LEU A 298 -19.15 -27.37 19.35
N THR A 299 -17.86 -27.52 19.03
CA THR A 299 -16.78 -27.86 19.95
C THR A 299 -15.45 -27.38 19.36
N ALA A 300 -14.47 -27.08 20.22
CA ALA A 300 -13.08 -26.87 19.80
C ALA A 300 -12.31 -28.19 19.61
N ASP A 301 -13.00 -29.35 19.71
CA ASP A 301 -12.49 -30.72 19.56
C ASP A 301 -11.34 -31.03 20.56
N PHE A 302 -10.42 -31.95 20.25
CA PHE A 302 -9.38 -32.38 21.22
C PHE A 302 -8.50 -31.24 21.77
N PRO A 303 -8.25 -30.10 21.07
CA PRO A 303 -7.65 -28.91 21.67
C PRO A 303 -8.33 -28.43 22.94
N TYR A 304 -9.66 -28.54 23.07
CA TYR A 304 -10.40 -28.16 24.28
C TYR A 304 -9.96 -29.00 25.49
N ALA A 305 -9.98 -30.32 25.33
CA ALA A 305 -9.53 -31.27 26.34
C ALA A 305 -8.02 -31.11 26.65
N THR A 306 -7.21 -30.87 25.62
CA THR A 306 -5.76 -30.61 25.75
C THR A 306 -5.49 -29.39 26.63
N ILE A 307 -6.16 -28.27 26.34
CA ILE A 307 -6.05 -27.03 27.10
C ILE A 307 -6.53 -27.24 28.54
N ALA A 308 -7.72 -27.81 28.74
CA ALA A 308 -8.28 -28.04 30.07
C ALA A 308 -7.38 -28.92 30.95
N ALA A 309 -6.76 -29.96 30.38
CA ALA A 309 -5.81 -30.83 31.09
C ALA A 309 -4.52 -30.07 31.48
N LEU A 310 -3.98 -29.24 30.59
CA LEU A 310 -2.77 -28.45 30.85
C LEU A 310 -3.02 -27.32 31.86
N GLU A 311 -4.12 -26.57 31.74
CA GLU A 311 -4.51 -25.53 32.70
C GLU A 311 -4.73 -26.12 34.10
N LYS A 312 -5.36 -27.31 34.18
CA LYS A 312 -5.50 -28.09 35.42
C LYS A 312 -4.17 -28.57 35.99
N LYS A 313 -3.20 -28.98 35.16
CA LYS A 313 -1.88 -29.43 35.61
C LYS A 313 -1.01 -28.28 36.13
N TYR A 314 -0.97 -27.15 35.41
CA TYR A 314 -0.02 -26.06 35.66
C TYR A 314 -0.57 -24.87 36.44
N GLY A 315 -1.91 -24.72 36.53
CA GLY A 315 -2.55 -23.62 37.26
C GLY A 315 -2.37 -22.25 36.58
N CYS A 316 -2.18 -22.24 35.26
CA CYS A 316 -1.94 -21.07 34.42
C CYS A 316 -2.70 -21.20 33.08
N PRO A 317 -3.05 -20.09 32.41
CA PRO A 317 -3.75 -20.13 31.13
C PRO A 317 -2.89 -20.74 30.01
N VAL A 318 -3.54 -21.40 29.04
CA VAL A 318 -2.88 -22.07 27.91
C VAL A 318 -3.41 -21.58 26.56
N ALA A 319 -2.51 -21.28 25.64
CA ALA A 319 -2.82 -20.96 24.24
C ALA A 319 -2.31 -22.08 23.33
N TYR A 320 -3.23 -22.89 22.80
CA TYR A 320 -2.95 -23.92 21.80
C TYR A 320 -2.97 -23.32 20.39
N PHE A 321 -2.01 -23.72 19.55
CA PHE A 321 -1.90 -23.36 18.15
C PHE A 321 -1.70 -24.62 17.29
N THR A 322 -2.18 -24.56 16.05
CA THR A 322 -2.00 -25.63 15.07
C THR A 322 -0.80 -25.31 14.18
N GLY A 323 0.07 -26.30 13.99
CA GLY A 323 1.24 -26.21 13.13
C GLY A 323 1.03 -26.92 11.80
N THR A 324 1.84 -27.94 11.58
CA THR A 324 1.86 -28.75 10.36
C THR A 324 0.65 -29.69 10.34
N VAL A 325 -0.25 -29.57 9.35
CA VAL A 325 -1.47 -30.41 9.26
C VAL A 325 -1.76 -31.00 7.87
N GLY A 326 -1.03 -30.57 6.84
CA GLY A 326 -1.13 -31.14 5.50
C GLY A 326 -0.78 -32.64 5.47
N GLY A 327 -1.21 -33.33 4.41
CA GLY A 327 -1.27 -34.82 4.36
C GLY A 327 -2.59 -35.38 4.92
N LEU A 328 -3.43 -34.52 5.50
CA LEU A 328 -4.51 -34.89 6.42
C LEU A 328 -3.89 -35.60 7.64
N LEU A 329 -3.01 -34.88 8.35
CA LEU A 329 -2.49 -35.31 9.65
C LEU A 329 -3.63 -35.22 10.67
N ALA A 330 -4.24 -36.36 10.96
CA ALA A 330 -5.42 -36.52 11.80
C ALA A 330 -5.10 -37.33 13.07
N PRO A 331 -6.06 -37.54 13.99
CA PRO A 331 -5.92 -38.51 15.08
C PRO A 331 -5.59 -39.91 14.52
N PRO A 332 -4.88 -40.77 15.27
CA PRO A 332 -4.17 -41.90 14.69
C PRO A 332 -5.06 -43.05 14.24
N ASP A 333 -4.68 -43.71 13.14
CA ASP A 333 -5.30 -44.93 12.57
C ASP A 333 -5.40 -46.11 13.57
N HIS A 334 -4.71 -46.04 14.72
CA HIS A 334 -4.61 -47.13 15.68
C HIS A 334 -5.68 -47.06 16.79
N VAL A 335 -5.97 -48.20 17.43
CA VAL A 335 -6.99 -48.27 18.48
C VAL A 335 -6.55 -47.53 19.74
N VAL A 336 -7.06 -46.30 19.92
CA VAL A 336 -6.98 -45.55 21.17
C VAL A 336 -7.80 -46.26 22.26
N LYS A 337 -7.31 -46.25 23.50
CA LYS A 337 -7.93 -46.97 24.63
C LYS A 337 -8.09 -46.08 25.87
N ASP A 338 -9.13 -46.37 26.65
CA ASP A 338 -9.37 -45.74 27.95
C ASP A 338 -8.38 -46.26 29.03
N GLU A 339 -8.47 -45.72 30.24
CA GLU A 339 -7.61 -46.14 31.37
C GLU A 339 -7.85 -47.59 31.83
N ALA A 340 -8.98 -48.20 31.46
CA ALA A 340 -9.31 -49.59 31.75
C ALA A 340 -8.92 -50.57 30.60
N GLY A 341 -8.43 -50.06 29.47
CA GLY A 341 -8.03 -50.83 28.29
C GLY A 341 -9.16 -51.13 27.30
N ASN A 342 -10.35 -50.54 27.46
CA ASN A 342 -11.44 -50.64 26.50
C ASN A 342 -11.12 -49.83 25.23
N GLU A 343 -11.64 -50.28 24.10
CA GLU A 343 -11.40 -49.65 22.80
C GLU A 343 -12.33 -48.45 22.61
N LEU A 344 -11.72 -47.28 22.39
CA LEU A 344 -12.44 -46.03 22.12
C LEU A 344 -12.55 -45.81 20.62
N LYS A 345 -13.60 -45.08 20.21
CA LYS A 345 -14.01 -44.95 18.82
C LYS A 345 -14.12 -43.49 18.40
N GLU A 346 -13.50 -43.16 17.27
CA GLU A 346 -13.58 -41.86 16.61
C GLU A 346 -15.04 -41.42 16.40
N GLY A 347 -15.31 -40.16 16.77
CA GLY A 347 -16.63 -39.56 16.77
C GLY A 347 -17.47 -39.76 18.04
N ASP A 348 -16.92 -40.41 19.08
CA ASP A 348 -17.53 -40.49 20.40
C ASP A 348 -16.72 -39.63 21.40
N TRP A 349 -17.39 -38.85 22.27
CA TRP A 349 -16.72 -37.83 23.12
C TRP A 349 -15.55 -38.37 23.97
N ALA A 350 -15.66 -39.60 24.48
CA ALA A 350 -14.58 -40.23 25.25
C ALA A 350 -13.29 -40.45 24.44
N TYR A 351 -13.37 -40.64 23.11
CA TYR A 351 -12.19 -40.70 22.24
C TYR A 351 -11.54 -39.32 22.12
N CYS A 352 -12.34 -38.27 21.88
CA CYS A 352 -11.87 -36.89 21.77
C CYS A 352 -11.21 -36.41 23.08
N GLU A 353 -11.84 -36.65 24.23
CA GLU A 353 -11.27 -36.37 25.56
C GLU A 353 -9.98 -37.16 25.80
N ARG A 354 -9.95 -38.46 25.47
CA ARG A 354 -8.76 -39.30 25.68
C ARG A 354 -7.60 -38.90 24.79
N TYR A 355 -7.84 -38.60 23.52
CA TYR A 355 -6.82 -38.13 22.59
C TYR A 355 -6.28 -36.75 23.01
N GLY A 356 -7.16 -35.82 23.42
CA GLY A 356 -6.75 -34.54 24.00
C GLY A 356 -5.91 -34.68 25.27
N GLN A 357 -6.23 -35.65 26.14
CA GLN A 357 -5.36 -35.98 27.28
C GLN A 357 -4.00 -36.56 26.84
N MET A 358 -3.94 -37.40 25.80
CA MET A 358 -2.68 -37.92 25.27
C MET A 358 -1.79 -36.82 24.66
N VAL A 359 -2.39 -35.84 23.97
CA VAL A 359 -1.68 -34.63 23.50
C VAL A 359 -1.26 -33.75 24.68
N ALA A 360 -2.08 -33.61 25.72
CA ALA A 360 -1.70 -32.92 26.96
C ALA A 360 -0.55 -33.62 27.71
N ASP A 361 -0.49 -34.95 27.70
CA ASP A 361 0.61 -35.74 28.27
C ASP A 361 1.91 -35.55 27.47
N LEU A 362 1.83 -35.37 26.15
CA LEU A 362 2.98 -34.97 25.32
C LEU A 362 3.41 -33.52 25.59
N ALA A 363 2.47 -32.59 25.65
CA ALA A 363 2.73 -31.19 25.96
C ALA A 363 3.33 -31.02 27.35
N ALA A 364 2.88 -31.81 28.32
CA ALA A 364 3.47 -31.91 29.64
C ALA A 364 4.97 -32.28 29.61
N LYS A 365 5.38 -33.26 28.78
CA LYS A 365 6.80 -33.62 28.61
C LYS A 365 7.61 -32.42 28.10
N ALA A 366 7.10 -31.71 27.08
CA ALA A 366 7.77 -30.54 26.50
C ALA A 366 7.89 -29.37 27.48
N VAL A 367 6.81 -29.05 28.21
CA VAL A 367 6.74 -27.95 29.19
C VAL A 367 7.60 -28.22 30.43
N ASP A 368 7.67 -29.47 30.90
CA ASP A 368 8.51 -29.85 32.04
C ASP A 368 10.01 -29.93 31.66
N ALA A 369 10.32 -30.24 30.39
CA ALA A 369 11.70 -30.24 29.86
C ALA A 369 12.22 -28.84 29.44
N ALA A 370 11.39 -27.80 29.50
CA ALA A 370 11.68 -26.50 28.91
C ALA A 370 12.89 -25.77 29.53
N LYS A 371 13.80 -25.29 28.67
CA LYS A 371 15.05 -24.60 29.04
C LYS A 371 14.93 -23.09 28.81
N PRO A 372 15.60 -22.23 29.60
CA PRO A 372 15.54 -20.78 29.42
C PRO A 372 16.03 -20.33 28.05
N ILE A 373 15.39 -19.30 27.49
CA ILE A 373 15.79 -18.63 26.23
C ILE A 373 15.63 -17.10 26.36
N ASP A 374 16.41 -16.34 25.58
CA ASP A 374 16.19 -14.90 25.39
C ASP A 374 15.34 -14.65 24.14
N LEU A 375 14.40 -13.70 24.23
CA LEU A 375 13.56 -13.25 23.13
C LEU A 375 14.02 -11.92 22.49
N ALA A 376 15.11 -11.32 22.98
CA ALA A 376 15.72 -10.14 22.39
C ALA A 376 16.86 -10.52 21.40
N PRO A 377 17.01 -9.83 20.25
CA PRO A 377 16.17 -8.75 19.72
C PRO A 377 14.89 -9.27 19.02
N VAL A 378 13.91 -8.39 18.84
CA VAL A 378 12.69 -8.66 18.06
C VAL A 378 12.84 -8.15 16.62
N VAL A 379 12.99 -9.08 15.68
CA VAL A 379 12.94 -8.82 14.23
C VAL A 379 11.69 -9.51 13.66
N VAL A 380 10.98 -8.80 12.79
CA VAL A 380 9.82 -9.30 12.05
C VAL A 380 10.09 -9.01 10.57
N SER A 381 9.98 -10.01 9.70
CA SER A 381 9.70 -9.78 8.29
C SER A 381 8.40 -10.48 7.91
N ALA A 382 7.43 -9.72 7.44
CA ALA A 382 6.14 -10.17 6.96
C ALA A 382 5.84 -9.45 5.65
N LYS A 383 5.42 -10.19 4.61
CA LYS A 383 5.02 -9.60 3.33
C LYS A 383 3.79 -10.29 2.77
N PRO A 384 2.83 -9.52 2.22
CA PRO A 384 1.81 -10.07 1.36
C PRO A 384 2.44 -10.77 0.16
N VAL A 385 1.91 -11.92 -0.22
CA VAL A 385 2.30 -12.69 -1.40
C VAL A 385 1.07 -13.07 -2.22
N ALA A 386 1.24 -13.18 -3.54
CA ALA A 386 0.21 -13.67 -4.44
C ALA A 386 0.39 -15.18 -4.66
N VAL A 387 -0.65 -15.96 -4.41
CA VAL A 387 -0.69 -17.39 -4.81
C VAL A 387 -1.70 -17.58 -5.95
N PRO A 388 -1.33 -18.28 -7.05
CA PRO A 388 -2.23 -18.46 -8.18
C PRO A 388 -3.41 -19.35 -7.81
N LEU A 389 -4.60 -18.95 -8.25
CA LEU A 389 -5.86 -19.64 -8.02
C LEU A 389 -6.22 -20.45 -9.27
N GLU A 390 -5.47 -21.52 -9.51
CA GLU A 390 -5.67 -22.45 -10.64
C GLU A 390 -6.87 -23.39 -10.41
N ASN A 391 -7.26 -23.61 -9.15
CA ASN A 391 -8.39 -24.46 -8.79
C ASN A 391 -9.72 -23.95 -9.35
N THR A 392 -10.23 -24.67 -10.36
CA THR A 392 -11.47 -24.30 -11.07
C THR A 392 -12.72 -24.38 -10.20
N LEU A 393 -12.75 -25.21 -9.16
CA LEU A 393 -13.85 -25.25 -8.20
C LEU A 393 -13.90 -23.96 -7.37
N TYR A 394 -12.74 -23.49 -6.90
CA TYR A 394 -12.64 -22.23 -6.16
C TYR A 394 -12.92 -21.01 -7.07
N GLN A 395 -12.45 -21.01 -8.32
CA GLN A 395 -12.80 -19.99 -9.32
C GLN A 395 -14.33 -19.92 -9.54
N VAL A 396 -14.99 -21.06 -9.72
CA VAL A 396 -16.46 -21.13 -9.89
C VAL A 396 -17.18 -20.69 -8.62
N ALA A 397 -16.80 -21.22 -7.45
CA ALA A 397 -17.39 -20.85 -6.15
C ALA A 397 -17.28 -19.33 -5.88
N ARG A 398 -16.17 -18.71 -6.28
CA ARG A 398 -15.99 -17.26 -6.25
C ARG A 398 -16.91 -16.54 -7.22
N ALA A 399 -16.98 -16.99 -8.48
CA ALA A 399 -17.80 -16.36 -9.51
C ALA A 399 -19.32 -16.37 -9.18
N ILE A 400 -19.79 -17.37 -8.43
CA ILE A 400 -21.19 -17.46 -7.96
C ILE A 400 -21.43 -16.87 -6.56
N GLY A 401 -20.41 -16.33 -5.90
CA GLY A 401 -20.53 -15.69 -4.57
C GLY A 401 -20.65 -16.66 -3.37
N VAL A 402 -20.30 -17.93 -3.55
CA VAL A 402 -20.17 -18.91 -2.45
C VAL A 402 -18.88 -18.68 -1.67
N LEU A 403 -17.75 -18.49 -2.37
CA LEU A 403 -16.46 -18.13 -1.79
C LEU A 403 -16.23 -16.62 -1.95
N GLN A 404 -16.50 -15.82 -0.92
CA GLN A 404 -16.42 -14.35 -0.98
C GLN A 404 -14.99 -13.82 -0.80
N ARG A 405 -14.06 -14.33 -1.61
CA ARG A 405 -12.65 -13.93 -1.59
C ARG A 405 -12.34 -12.91 -2.69
N GLU A 406 -11.67 -11.81 -2.33
CA GLU A 406 -11.07 -10.91 -3.31
C GLU A 406 -9.97 -11.63 -4.09
N GLY A 407 -9.88 -11.34 -5.39
CA GLY A 407 -8.91 -11.97 -6.28
C GLY A 407 -8.15 -10.89 -7.04
N ILE A 408 -6.90 -11.17 -7.35
CA ILE A 408 -5.95 -10.29 -8.02
C ILE A 408 -5.44 -10.95 -9.31
N GLU A 409 -4.88 -10.14 -10.22
CA GLU A 409 -4.23 -10.63 -11.43
C GLU A 409 -2.97 -11.43 -11.05
N TRP A 410 -2.82 -12.65 -11.58
CA TRP A 410 -1.60 -13.43 -11.38
C TRP A 410 -0.48 -12.85 -12.24
N THR A 411 0.55 -12.33 -11.58
CA THR A 411 1.69 -11.62 -12.20
C THR A 411 2.79 -12.56 -12.70
N GLY A 412 2.73 -13.85 -12.35
CA GLY A 412 3.82 -14.81 -12.56
C GLY A 412 4.90 -14.78 -11.48
N ASN A 413 4.79 -13.92 -10.46
CA ASN A 413 5.76 -13.77 -9.36
C ASN A 413 5.03 -13.64 -8.02
N GLY A 414 5.33 -14.54 -7.08
CA GLY A 414 4.65 -14.59 -5.78
C GLY A 414 4.87 -13.37 -4.88
N GLU A 415 5.97 -12.64 -5.01
CA GLU A 415 6.25 -11.41 -4.23
C GLU A 415 5.61 -10.15 -4.85
N ILE A 416 4.86 -10.27 -5.96
CA ILE A 416 4.24 -9.14 -6.66
C ILE A 416 2.73 -9.34 -6.77
N LEU A 417 1.98 -8.63 -5.92
CA LEU A 417 0.52 -8.55 -6.01
C LEU A 417 0.08 -7.88 -7.32
N GLY A 418 -0.84 -8.51 -8.04
CA GLY A 418 -1.49 -7.91 -9.22
C GLY A 418 -2.70 -7.05 -8.89
N LYS A 419 -3.36 -6.55 -9.94
CA LYS A 419 -4.50 -5.64 -9.86
C LYS A 419 -5.78 -6.40 -9.45
N PRO A 420 -6.71 -5.81 -8.67
CA PRO A 420 -7.96 -6.49 -8.30
C PRO A 420 -8.83 -6.92 -9.50
N VAL A 421 -9.23 -8.20 -9.52
CA VAL A 421 -10.02 -8.82 -10.58
C VAL A 421 -11.48 -8.93 -10.18
N SER A 422 -12.32 -8.05 -10.73
CA SER A 422 -13.78 -8.15 -10.58
C SER A 422 -14.32 -9.42 -11.26
N ILE A 423 -15.44 -9.95 -10.74
CA ILE A 423 -16.13 -11.14 -11.29
C ILE A 423 -16.53 -10.95 -12.76
N LYS A 424 -16.65 -9.72 -13.24
CA LYS A 424 -16.99 -9.39 -14.64
C LYS A 424 -15.81 -9.48 -15.63
N ASN A 425 -14.56 -9.61 -15.16
CA ASN A 425 -13.36 -9.65 -16.01
C ASN A 425 -12.71 -11.05 -16.03
N SER A 426 -13.44 -12.05 -16.52
CA SER A 426 -13.12 -13.48 -16.43
C SER A 426 -11.99 -13.98 -17.37
N ARG A 427 -11.09 -13.10 -17.83
CA ARG A 427 -10.00 -13.45 -18.75
C ARG A 427 -8.59 -13.23 -18.21
N ALA A 428 -8.43 -12.56 -17.07
CA ALA A 428 -7.14 -12.48 -16.38
C ALA A 428 -6.81 -13.83 -15.72
N ALA A 429 -5.52 -14.20 -15.69
CA ALA A 429 -5.07 -15.26 -14.78
C ALA A 429 -5.31 -14.80 -13.34
N LEU A 430 -5.88 -15.66 -12.50
CA LEU A 430 -6.36 -15.30 -11.17
C LEU A 430 -5.37 -15.76 -10.09
N ALA A 431 -5.16 -14.92 -9.09
CA ALA A 431 -4.46 -15.20 -7.86
C ALA A 431 -5.26 -14.66 -6.66
N VAL A 432 -4.87 -15.05 -5.44
CA VAL A 432 -5.32 -14.42 -4.20
C VAL A 432 -4.12 -13.86 -3.44
N GLU A 433 -4.33 -12.71 -2.80
CA GLU A 433 -3.40 -12.12 -1.84
C GLU A 433 -3.48 -12.89 -0.51
N THR A 434 -2.34 -13.35 -0.01
CA THR A 434 -2.14 -13.97 1.31
C THR A 434 -0.89 -13.37 1.97
N GLU A 435 -0.39 -13.88 3.10
CA GLU A 435 0.85 -13.42 3.74
C GLU A 435 1.74 -14.59 4.17
N VAL A 436 3.06 -14.45 3.99
CA VAL A 436 4.07 -15.28 4.65
C VAL A 436 4.93 -14.40 5.54
N ALA A 437 5.16 -14.85 6.78
CA ALA A 437 5.94 -14.09 7.76
C ALA A 437 6.92 -14.98 8.55
N TYR A 438 8.01 -14.34 8.98
CA TYR A 438 9.00 -14.89 9.89
C TYR A 438 9.30 -13.88 11.00
N LEU A 439 9.33 -14.38 12.23
CA LEU A 439 9.76 -13.62 13.40
C LEU A 439 11.01 -14.26 13.99
N ARG A 440 12.00 -13.43 14.29
CA ARG A 440 13.11 -13.79 15.17
C ARG A 440 12.91 -13.05 16.49
N LEU A 441 12.64 -13.81 17.54
CA LEU A 441 12.55 -13.34 18.92
C LEU A 441 13.79 -13.88 19.63
N GLY A 442 14.92 -13.19 19.50
CA GLY A 442 16.21 -13.60 20.04
C GLY A 442 16.70 -14.94 19.50
N ALA A 443 16.56 -15.98 20.33
CA ALA A 443 16.88 -17.38 20.03
C ALA A 443 15.65 -18.24 19.64
N LEU A 444 14.44 -17.67 19.61
CA LEU A 444 13.23 -18.33 19.12
C LEU A 444 12.88 -17.84 17.71
N HIS A 445 12.62 -18.78 16.83
CA HIS A 445 12.28 -18.54 15.42
C HIS A 445 10.83 -18.96 15.17
N ILE A 446 10.03 -18.11 14.51
CA ILE A 446 8.62 -18.40 14.26
C ILE A 446 8.35 -18.26 12.76
N ALA A 447 7.92 -19.36 12.13
CA ALA A 447 7.36 -19.35 10.78
C ALA A 447 5.84 -19.21 10.86
N CYS A 448 5.27 -18.29 10.09
CA CYS A 448 3.83 -18.10 9.93
C CYS A 448 3.45 -18.43 8.49
N ILE A 449 2.75 -19.55 8.31
CA ILE A 449 2.40 -20.13 7.02
C ILE A 449 0.87 -20.12 6.83
N PRO A 450 0.33 -19.59 5.73
CA PRO A 450 -1.11 -19.58 5.47
C PRO A 450 -1.60 -20.97 5.04
N GLY A 451 -2.81 -21.38 5.44
CA GLY A 451 -3.36 -22.69 5.10
C GLY A 451 -2.60 -23.91 5.65
N GLU A 452 -2.77 -25.05 5.00
CA GLU A 452 -2.44 -26.38 5.53
C GLU A 452 -1.14 -26.96 4.93
N ILE A 453 0.00 -26.67 5.57
CA ILE A 453 1.32 -27.11 5.09
C ILE A 453 1.62 -28.60 5.38
N TYR A 454 2.13 -29.28 4.35
CA TYR A 454 2.54 -30.69 4.38
C TYR A 454 3.86 -30.93 5.14
N PRO A 455 4.00 -32.04 5.88
CA PRO A 455 5.17 -32.35 6.71
C PRO A 455 6.47 -32.65 5.92
N GLU A 456 6.37 -33.04 4.64
CA GLU A 456 7.53 -33.17 3.76
C GLU A 456 8.23 -31.82 3.53
N LEU A 457 7.45 -30.73 3.43
CA LEU A 457 7.97 -29.35 3.34
C LEU A 457 8.64 -28.88 4.64
N ILE A 458 8.46 -29.60 5.75
CA ILE A 458 9.06 -29.25 7.04
C ILE A 458 10.44 -29.91 7.21
N TYR A 459 10.58 -31.17 6.80
CA TYR A 459 11.76 -32.00 7.07
C TYR A 459 12.49 -32.52 5.82
N GLY A 460 12.05 -32.20 4.61
CA GLY A 460 12.65 -32.70 3.37
C GLY A 460 12.42 -34.18 3.11
N LYS A 461 11.51 -34.83 3.85
CA LYS A 461 11.12 -36.25 3.75
C LYS A 461 10.28 -36.53 2.49
N TYR A 462 10.69 -36.00 1.33
CA TYR A 462 9.97 -36.09 0.05
C TYR A 462 9.94 -37.52 -0.50
N GLN A 463 8.93 -37.83 -1.32
CA GLN A 463 8.80 -39.11 -2.01
C GLN A 463 9.99 -39.38 -2.95
N ASP A 464 10.84 -40.35 -2.59
CA ASP A 464 11.98 -40.82 -3.38
C ASP A 464 12.07 -42.37 -3.40
N PRO A 465 12.20 -43.03 -4.56
CA PRO A 465 12.13 -42.46 -5.90
C PRO A 465 10.77 -41.78 -6.16
N VAL A 466 10.76 -40.83 -7.09
CA VAL A 466 9.54 -40.11 -7.49
C VAL A 466 8.53 -41.08 -8.10
N GLU A 467 7.26 -40.96 -7.70
CA GLU A 467 6.18 -41.84 -8.19
C GLU A 467 5.88 -41.57 -9.67
N PRO A 468 5.67 -42.61 -10.50
CA PRO A 468 5.82 -42.49 -11.96
C PRO A 468 4.73 -41.70 -12.67
N ASN A 469 3.61 -41.37 -12.00
CA ASN A 469 2.47 -40.68 -12.63
C ASN A 469 2.12 -39.32 -11.98
N VAL A 470 2.96 -38.73 -11.13
CA VAL A 470 2.71 -37.37 -10.60
C VAL A 470 2.71 -36.33 -11.74
N ASP A 471 2.02 -35.20 -11.57
CA ASP A 471 1.91 -34.18 -12.63
C ASP A 471 3.25 -33.47 -12.94
N PHE A 472 4.19 -33.43 -11.98
CA PHE A 472 5.46 -32.70 -12.09
C PHE A 472 6.67 -33.46 -11.51
N PRO A 473 7.03 -34.66 -12.01
CA PRO A 473 8.11 -35.48 -11.43
C PRO A 473 9.49 -34.82 -11.53
N GLU A 474 9.63 -33.94 -12.52
CA GLU A 474 10.82 -33.12 -12.83
C GLU A 474 10.88 -31.80 -12.04
N ALA A 475 9.97 -31.57 -11.09
CA ALA A 475 9.99 -30.36 -10.26
C ALA A 475 11.21 -30.36 -9.33
N PRO A 476 11.91 -29.21 -9.18
CA PRO A 476 12.85 -29.02 -8.08
C PRO A 476 12.15 -29.25 -6.74
N LEU A 477 12.85 -29.88 -5.80
CA LEU A 477 12.38 -29.97 -4.42
C LEU A 477 12.38 -28.59 -3.78
N GLU A 478 11.32 -28.27 -3.05
CA GLU A 478 11.28 -27.11 -2.18
C GLU A 478 12.31 -27.27 -1.06
N LYS A 479 12.96 -26.17 -0.64
CA LYS A 479 13.85 -26.19 0.52
C LYS A 479 12.99 -26.30 1.79
N PRO A 480 13.23 -27.27 2.69
CA PRO A 480 12.33 -27.50 3.81
C PRO A 480 12.50 -26.49 4.95
N VAL A 481 11.46 -26.31 5.78
CA VAL A 481 11.46 -25.33 6.90
C VAL A 481 12.66 -25.53 7.83
N ALA A 482 13.01 -26.78 8.15
CA ALA A 482 14.15 -27.10 9.02
C ALA A 482 15.53 -26.71 8.43
N GLU A 483 15.65 -26.47 7.12
CA GLU A 483 16.86 -25.93 6.48
C GLU A 483 16.79 -24.41 6.23
N ILE A 484 15.59 -23.83 6.25
CA ILE A 484 15.37 -22.39 6.11
C ILE A 484 15.61 -21.67 7.44
N LEU A 485 15.12 -22.24 8.56
CA LEU A 485 15.27 -21.66 9.89
C LEU A 485 16.72 -21.84 10.42
N PRO A 486 17.30 -20.85 11.09
CA PRO A 486 18.73 -20.84 11.42
C PRO A 486 19.16 -21.65 12.66
N ASP A 487 18.22 -22.16 13.46
CA ASP A 487 18.48 -22.79 14.77
C ASP A 487 17.32 -23.75 15.16
N ASP A 488 17.56 -24.69 16.09
CA ASP A 488 16.62 -25.76 16.49
C ASP A 488 15.41 -25.30 17.35
N LYS A 489 15.45 -24.03 17.78
CA LYS A 489 14.45 -23.40 18.65
C LYS A 489 13.41 -22.68 17.80
N TRP A 490 12.36 -23.39 17.38
CA TRP A 490 11.36 -22.82 16.50
C TRP A 490 9.91 -23.27 16.71
N LEU A 491 9.00 -22.40 16.29
CA LEU A 491 7.57 -22.62 16.12
C LEU A 491 7.20 -22.50 14.64
N LEU A 492 6.21 -23.27 14.21
CA LEU A 492 5.51 -23.08 12.96
C LEU A 492 4.01 -22.96 13.26
N PHE A 493 3.41 -21.86 12.86
CA PHE A 493 1.96 -21.72 12.85
C PHE A 493 1.46 -21.97 11.43
N GLY A 494 0.67 -23.03 11.28
CA GLY A 494 -0.19 -23.21 10.11
C GLY A 494 -1.42 -22.33 10.22
N LEU A 495 -2.18 -22.21 9.12
CA LEU A 495 -3.38 -21.36 9.04
C LEU A 495 -3.12 -19.91 9.48
N ALA A 496 -1.87 -19.45 9.39
CA ALA A 496 -1.41 -18.22 9.98
C ALA A 496 -1.70 -17.04 9.05
N ASN A 497 -2.57 -16.16 9.55
CA ASN A 497 -3.15 -14.99 8.90
C ASN A 497 -4.11 -15.28 7.73
N ASP A 498 -4.17 -16.50 7.22
CA ASP A 498 -5.03 -16.86 6.09
C ASP A 498 -5.30 -18.36 5.98
N GLU A 499 -6.38 -18.68 5.28
CA GLU A 499 -6.76 -20.02 4.85
C GLU A 499 -6.80 -20.08 3.31
N VAL A 500 -5.90 -20.86 2.71
CA VAL A 500 -5.64 -20.96 1.25
C VAL A 500 -5.73 -22.39 0.70
N GLY A 501 -6.11 -23.35 1.55
CA GLY A 501 -6.07 -24.78 1.31
C GLY A 501 -4.69 -25.40 1.54
N TYR A 502 -4.54 -26.64 1.07
CA TYR A 502 -3.33 -27.43 1.24
C TYR A 502 -2.12 -26.86 0.47
N ILE A 503 -0.95 -26.87 1.13
CA ILE A 503 0.34 -26.56 0.52
C ILE A 503 1.12 -27.88 0.35
N ILE A 504 1.19 -28.36 -0.89
CA ILE A 504 1.67 -29.70 -1.27
C ILE A 504 3.01 -29.55 -2.03
N PRO A 505 4.05 -30.35 -1.75
CA PRO A 505 5.27 -30.36 -2.56
C PRO A 505 4.95 -30.55 -4.04
N LYS A 506 5.46 -29.68 -4.91
CA LYS A 506 5.09 -29.69 -6.34
C LYS A 506 5.46 -31.01 -7.03
N ARG A 507 6.54 -31.65 -6.58
CA ARG A 507 6.99 -32.98 -7.05
C ARG A 507 6.05 -34.14 -6.64
N GLN A 508 5.02 -33.89 -5.83
CA GLN A 508 4.08 -34.90 -5.32
C GLN A 508 2.61 -34.66 -5.72
N TRP A 509 2.33 -33.56 -6.45
CA TRP A 509 1.00 -33.17 -6.89
C TRP A 509 0.42 -34.18 -7.91
N ASP A 510 -0.78 -34.69 -7.64
CA ASP A 510 -1.43 -35.80 -8.36
C ASP A 510 -2.92 -35.49 -8.68
N GLN A 511 -3.17 -34.65 -9.70
CA GLN A 511 -4.52 -34.17 -10.06
C GLN A 511 -5.06 -34.76 -11.38
N ARG A 512 -4.18 -35.27 -12.25
CA ARG A 512 -4.51 -35.85 -13.57
C ARG A 512 -4.35 -37.37 -13.60
N GLY A 513 -5.11 -38.04 -14.47
CA GLY A 513 -5.05 -39.49 -14.65
C GLY A 513 -4.01 -39.89 -15.71
N PRO A 514 -3.31 -41.04 -15.59
CA PRO A 514 -3.38 -41.99 -14.47
C PRO A 514 -2.77 -41.40 -13.20
N PHE A 515 -3.37 -41.68 -12.05
CA PHE A 515 -2.93 -41.13 -10.77
C PHE A 515 -1.69 -41.87 -10.25
N ALA A 516 -0.82 -41.18 -9.52
CA ALA A 516 0.40 -41.75 -8.95
C ALA A 516 0.11 -42.78 -7.86
N TYR A 517 -0.72 -42.42 -6.87
CA TYR A 517 -0.76 -43.15 -5.60
C TYR A 517 -1.87 -44.22 -5.55
N SER A 518 -3.05 -43.88 -5.06
CA SER A 518 -4.15 -44.86 -4.82
C SER A 518 -5.01 -45.16 -6.05
N GLY A 519 -4.51 -44.86 -7.26
CA GLY A 519 -5.26 -44.98 -8.52
C GLY A 519 -6.48 -44.04 -8.60
N LYS A 520 -6.54 -43.00 -7.75
CA LYS A 520 -7.64 -42.06 -7.61
C LYS A 520 -7.08 -40.64 -7.39
N ARG A 521 -7.91 -39.62 -7.62
CA ARG A 521 -7.60 -38.25 -7.20
C ARG A 521 -7.36 -38.19 -5.70
N GLN A 522 -6.33 -37.44 -5.32
CA GLN A 522 -5.97 -37.17 -3.93
C GLN A 522 -6.76 -35.96 -3.39
N TYR A 523 -6.95 -35.87 -2.06
CA TYR A 523 -7.84 -34.88 -1.44
C TYR A 523 -7.24 -33.47 -1.39
N GLY A 524 -5.94 -33.36 -1.11
CA GLY A 524 -5.26 -32.06 -1.00
C GLY A 524 -5.36 -31.25 -2.29
N GLU A 525 -5.15 -31.90 -3.43
CA GLU A 525 -5.21 -31.33 -4.77
C GLU A 525 -6.62 -30.92 -5.23
N ILE A 526 -7.66 -31.28 -4.47
CA ILE A 526 -9.04 -30.78 -4.62
C ILE A 526 -9.24 -29.50 -3.79
N ASN A 527 -8.58 -29.43 -2.62
CA ASN A 527 -8.70 -28.35 -1.64
C ASN A 527 -7.40 -27.52 -1.51
N SER A 528 -6.78 -27.18 -2.64
CA SER A 528 -5.60 -26.31 -2.72
C SER A 528 -5.80 -25.27 -3.83
N CYS A 529 -5.17 -24.10 -3.73
CA CYS A 529 -5.25 -23.08 -4.78
C CYS A 529 -4.55 -23.52 -6.10
N GLY A 530 -3.45 -24.28 -6.04
CA GLY A 530 -2.71 -24.73 -7.22
C GLY A 530 -1.31 -25.32 -6.92
N PRO A 531 -0.65 -25.93 -7.92
CA PRO A 531 0.66 -26.59 -7.74
C PRO A 531 1.84 -25.63 -7.49
N GLU A 532 1.69 -24.34 -7.78
CA GLU A 532 2.74 -23.34 -7.52
C GLU A 532 2.74 -22.81 -6.07
N VAL A 533 1.74 -23.18 -5.24
CA VAL A 533 1.61 -22.64 -3.87
C VAL A 533 2.82 -22.99 -3.00
N ALA A 534 3.30 -24.24 -3.01
CA ALA A 534 4.47 -24.62 -2.20
C ALA A 534 5.77 -23.94 -2.65
N PRO A 535 6.16 -23.93 -3.95
CA PRO A 535 7.31 -23.16 -4.42
C PRO A 535 7.27 -21.67 -4.04
N ILE A 536 6.09 -21.04 -4.08
CA ILE A 536 5.91 -19.63 -3.70
C ILE A 536 6.07 -19.45 -2.18
N VAL A 537 5.33 -20.21 -1.37
CA VAL A 537 5.30 -20.05 0.08
C VAL A 537 6.66 -20.38 0.72
N MET A 538 7.32 -21.45 0.26
CA MET A 538 8.62 -21.86 0.81
C MET A 538 9.72 -20.87 0.44
N ARG A 539 9.74 -20.35 -0.80
CA ARG A 539 10.69 -19.30 -1.20
C ARG A 539 10.40 -17.97 -0.51
N ALA A 540 9.13 -17.62 -0.31
CA ALA A 540 8.76 -16.46 0.47
C ALA A 540 9.26 -16.58 1.92
N LEU A 541 9.13 -17.74 2.57
CA LEU A 541 9.69 -17.98 3.91
C LEU A 541 11.22 -17.79 3.93
N GLU A 542 11.94 -18.36 2.96
CA GLU A 542 13.40 -18.17 2.84
C GLU A 542 13.77 -16.69 2.68
N ASN A 543 13.03 -15.94 1.84
CA ASN A 543 13.19 -14.50 1.72
C ASN A 543 12.92 -13.75 3.04
N ARG A 544 11.83 -14.09 3.78
CA ARG A 544 11.55 -13.45 5.09
C ARG A 544 12.67 -13.73 6.10
N VAL A 545 13.29 -14.91 6.08
CA VAL A 545 14.45 -15.24 6.93
C VAL A 545 15.69 -14.43 6.55
N ARG A 546 16.01 -14.34 5.25
CA ARG A 546 17.15 -13.55 4.74
C ARG A 546 17.01 -12.06 5.09
N GLU A 547 15.86 -11.47 4.82
CA GLU A 547 15.55 -10.08 5.16
C GLU A 547 15.74 -9.79 6.66
N ALA A 548 15.30 -10.71 7.52
CA ALA A 548 15.45 -10.61 8.97
C ALA A 548 16.88 -10.91 9.49
N ARG A 549 17.81 -11.28 8.61
CA ARG A 549 19.27 -11.27 8.86
C ARG A 549 19.96 -10.01 8.32
N GLY A 550 19.25 -9.20 7.52
CA GLY A 550 19.82 -8.08 6.76
C GLY A 550 20.44 -8.50 5.42
N GLU A 551 20.09 -9.69 4.93
CA GLU A 551 20.48 -10.21 3.62
C GLU A 551 19.43 -9.82 2.56
N GLU A 552 19.83 -9.61 1.31
CA GLU A 552 18.89 -9.28 0.22
C GLU A 552 17.98 -10.48 -0.13
N SER A 553 16.74 -10.20 -0.56
CA SER A 553 15.73 -11.20 -0.94
C SER A 553 15.84 -11.60 -2.41
N ASP A 554 15.73 -12.89 -2.74
CA ASP A 554 15.72 -13.34 -4.13
C ASP A 554 14.38 -13.02 -4.80
N VAL A 555 14.46 -12.47 -6.02
CA VAL A 555 13.28 -12.27 -6.88
C VAL A 555 12.70 -13.64 -7.26
N ILE A 556 11.39 -13.84 -7.08
CA ILE A 556 10.72 -15.06 -7.56
C ILE A 556 10.54 -14.99 -9.08
N VAL A 557 11.59 -15.40 -9.79
CA VAL A 557 11.61 -15.53 -11.26
C VAL A 557 10.49 -16.49 -11.71
N PRO A 558 9.72 -16.16 -12.76
CA PRO A 558 8.70 -17.07 -13.28
C PRO A 558 9.28 -18.42 -13.71
N LEU A 559 8.72 -19.53 -13.19
CA LEU A 559 9.14 -20.90 -13.51
C LEU A 559 8.63 -21.34 -14.90
N GLY A 560 9.18 -20.71 -15.94
CA GLY A 560 8.93 -21.05 -17.35
C GLY A 560 9.48 -22.43 -17.75
N ARG A 561 8.94 -22.99 -18.83
CA ARG A 561 9.31 -24.33 -19.33
C ARG A 561 10.77 -24.39 -19.82
N LYS A 562 11.42 -25.54 -19.59
CA LYS A 562 12.78 -25.87 -20.05
C LYS A 562 12.96 -25.67 -21.56
N GLU A 563 14.05 -25.02 -21.95
CA GLU A 563 14.89 -25.48 -23.07
C GLU A 563 16.30 -25.83 -22.53
N ARG A 564 17.14 -26.48 -23.33
CA ARG A 564 18.33 -27.22 -22.85
C ARG A 564 19.65 -26.42 -22.93
N PRO A 565 20.62 -26.70 -22.04
CA PRO A 565 21.89 -25.96 -21.97
C PRO A 565 22.89 -26.39 -23.06
N ALA A 566 23.87 -25.53 -23.33
CA ALA A 566 24.99 -25.79 -24.23
C ALA A 566 26.34 -25.37 -23.59
N ASP A 567 26.98 -26.36 -22.95
CA ASP A 567 28.40 -26.50 -22.60
C ASP A 567 29.16 -25.33 -21.91
N SER A 568 30.46 -25.55 -21.68
CA SER A 568 31.27 -24.96 -20.63
C SER A 568 32.67 -24.56 -21.11
N SER A 569 33.48 -23.99 -20.20
CA SER A 569 34.91 -23.63 -20.33
C SER A 569 35.29 -22.36 -21.12
N ASN A 570 35.59 -21.29 -20.37
CA ASN A 570 36.98 -20.89 -20.13
C ASN A 570 37.08 -19.78 -19.08
N GLU A 571 38.08 -19.86 -18.20
CA GLU A 571 38.54 -18.73 -17.41
C GLU A 571 39.47 -17.86 -18.26
N LEU A 572 39.38 -16.52 -18.14
CA LEU A 572 40.50 -15.57 -18.05
C LEU A 572 40.00 -14.13 -17.98
N ALA A 573 40.59 -13.35 -17.06
CA ALA A 573 40.62 -11.88 -16.97
C ALA A 573 39.43 -11.08 -17.58
N GLN A 574 38.42 -10.76 -16.76
CA GLN A 574 37.36 -9.82 -17.16
C GLN A 574 37.66 -8.37 -16.70
N ALA A 575 37.55 -7.46 -17.65
CA ALA A 575 37.24 -6.04 -17.42
C ALA A 575 35.83 -5.92 -16.79
N PRO A 576 35.42 -4.76 -16.21
CA PRO A 576 34.09 -4.60 -15.60
C PRO A 576 32.96 -5.11 -16.50
N ALA A 577 32.03 -5.83 -15.90
CA ALA A 577 30.98 -6.56 -16.61
C ALA A 577 30.05 -5.61 -17.38
N LYS A 578 29.61 -6.05 -18.57
CA LYS A 578 28.74 -5.26 -19.48
C LYS A 578 27.30 -5.04 -19.00
N GLY A 579 26.98 -5.31 -17.73
CA GLY A 579 25.64 -5.12 -17.15
C GLY A 579 25.40 -3.74 -16.53
N ASP A 580 26.43 -3.14 -15.94
CA ASP A 580 26.26 -1.98 -15.03
C ASP A 580 26.29 -0.61 -15.72
N GLU A 581 26.47 -0.58 -17.05
CA GLU A 581 26.55 0.66 -17.83
C GLU A 581 25.17 1.28 -18.05
N LEU A 582 25.01 2.54 -17.64
CA LEU A 582 23.77 3.29 -17.85
C LEU A 582 23.55 3.57 -19.35
N THR A 583 22.49 2.99 -19.90
CA THR A 583 22.05 3.23 -21.28
C THR A 583 20.82 4.13 -21.31
N ILE A 584 20.86 5.17 -22.14
CA ILE A 584 19.78 6.16 -22.27
C ILE A 584 19.43 6.34 -23.75
N GLY A 585 18.13 6.43 -24.02
CA GLY A 585 17.56 6.66 -25.33
C GLY A 585 16.39 7.63 -25.26
N VAL A 586 16.21 8.39 -26.33
CA VAL A 586 15.17 9.42 -26.45
C VAL A 586 14.44 9.30 -27.78
N ALA A 587 13.14 9.59 -27.79
CA ALA A 587 12.35 9.66 -29.02
C ALA A 587 11.12 10.56 -28.83
N ALA A 588 10.70 11.20 -29.93
CA ALA A 588 9.43 11.90 -30.01
C ALA A 588 8.48 11.18 -30.98
N VAL A 589 7.20 11.26 -30.68
CA VAL A 589 6.09 10.81 -31.53
C VAL A 589 5.03 11.89 -31.56
N ASP A 590 4.53 12.22 -32.75
CA ASP A 590 3.44 13.17 -32.95
C ASP A 590 2.14 12.61 -32.33
N ILE A 591 1.47 13.42 -31.51
CA ILE A 591 0.18 13.15 -30.86
C ILE A 591 -0.87 14.23 -31.21
N THR A 592 -0.65 15.01 -32.26
CA THR A 592 -1.56 16.09 -32.69
C THR A 592 -2.90 15.49 -33.19
N PRO A 593 -4.06 15.90 -32.62
CA PRO A 593 -5.37 15.47 -33.10
C PRO A 593 -5.72 16.09 -34.46
N PRO A 594 -6.73 15.55 -35.19
CA PRO A 594 -7.25 16.21 -36.37
C PRO A 594 -7.90 17.56 -36.04
N VAL A 595 -7.79 18.51 -36.98
CA VAL A 595 -8.49 19.80 -36.92
C VAL A 595 -10.00 19.59 -36.74
N GLY A 596 -10.62 20.43 -35.91
CA GLY A 596 -12.04 20.33 -35.55
C GLY A 596 -12.34 19.47 -34.32
N TYR A 597 -11.39 18.69 -33.80
CA TYR A 597 -11.49 18.04 -32.48
C TYR A 597 -11.44 19.09 -31.36
N ARG A 598 -11.97 18.77 -30.17
CA ARG A 598 -12.06 19.74 -29.05
C ARG A 598 -10.72 20.02 -28.40
N MET A 599 -10.52 21.24 -27.95
CA MET A 599 -9.38 21.70 -27.16
C MET A 599 -9.75 21.87 -25.68
N SER A 600 -8.78 21.72 -24.79
CA SER A 600 -8.97 21.84 -23.33
C SER A 600 -8.58 23.23 -22.80
N GLY A 601 -8.37 23.36 -21.49
CA GLY A 601 -7.88 24.56 -20.80
C GLY A 601 -8.97 25.52 -20.33
N TYR A 602 -10.10 25.56 -21.03
CA TYR A 602 -11.15 26.56 -20.80
C TYR A 602 -12.51 25.91 -20.62
N PHE A 603 -13.34 26.52 -19.78
CA PHE A 603 -14.70 26.06 -19.45
C PHE A 603 -15.71 26.37 -20.56
N SER A 604 -15.36 26.07 -21.82
CA SER A 604 -16.20 26.29 -23.01
C SER A 604 -15.81 25.36 -24.16
N GLU A 605 -16.74 25.03 -25.05
CA GLU A 605 -16.41 24.24 -26.24
C GLU A 605 -15.54 25.06 -27.20
N ARG A 606 -14.29 24.60 -27.41
CA ARG A 606 -13.34 25.15 -28.40
C ARG A 606 -12.96 24.05 -29.40
N PRO A 607 -13.55 24.02 -30.61
CA PRO A 607 -13.02 23.18 -31.70
C PRO A 607 -11.70 23.78 -32.22
N SER A 608 -10.72 22.92 -32.52
CA SER A 608 -9.48 23.35 -33.18
C SER A 608 -9.77 23.86 -34.60
N THR A 609 -9.08 24.93 -35.00
CA THR A 609 -9.09 25.50 -36.36
C THR A 609 -7.83 25.17 -37.16
N GLY A 610 -6.79 24.64 -36.51
CA GLY A 610 -5.47 24.44 -37.11
C GLY A 610 -4.43 23.91 -36.12
N THR A 611 -3.17 23.90 -36.55
CA THR A 611 -2.00 23.57 -35.74
C THR A 611 -0.96 24.65 -35.99
N HIS A 612 -0.63 25.42 -34.96
CA HIS A 612 0.47 26.39 -34.99
C HIS A 612 1.80 25.64 -34.86
N ASP A 613 1.90 24.72 -33.89
CA ASP A 613 3.02 23.82 -33.71
C ASP A 613 2.57 22.42 -33.23
N PRO A 614 3.21 21.33 -33.72
CA PRO A 614 2.74 19.97 -33.47
C PRO A 614 3.03 19.47 -32.04
N LEU A 615 2.04 18.78 -31.48
CA LEU A 615 2.05 18.22 -30.13
C LEU A 615 2.78 16.87 -30.14
N HIS A 616 3.70 16.64 -29.20
CA HIS A 616 4.47 15.39 -29.11
C HIS A 616 4.30 14.66 -27.78
N ALA A 617 4.41 13.33 -27.83
CA ALA A 617 4.88 12.52 -26.71
C ALA A 617 6.40 12.35 -26.83
N LYS A 618 7.16 12.88 -25.87
CA LYS A 618 8.62 12.88 -25.82
C LYS A 618 9.07 11.92 -24.71
N ALA A 619 9.64 10.78 -25.08
CA ALA A 619 10.07 9.75 -24.15
C ALA A 619 11.59 9.79 -23.90
N LEU A 620 11.97 9.58 -22.64
CA LEU A 620 13.32 9.34 -22.14
C LEU A 620 13.31 7.97 -21.44
N VAL A 621 14.07 7.00 -21.95
CA VAL A 621 14.17 5.64 -21.38
C VAL A 621 15.58 5.40 -20.86
N LEU A 622 15.69 4.92 -19.62
CA LEU A 622 16.93 4.59 -18.93
C LEU A 622 16.95 3.10 -18.58
N ARG A 623 18.11 2.44 -18.70
CA ARG A 623 18.38 1.11 -18.12
C ARG A 623 19.79 1.00 -17.57
N GLN A 624 19.92 0.31 -16.44
CA GLN A 624 21.19 -0.01 -15.80
C GLN A 624 21.02 -1.29 -14.98
N GLY A 625 21.79 -2.34 -15.26
CA GLY A 625 21.50 -3.68 -14.75
C GLY A 625 20.06 -4.12 -15.08
N ASP A 626 19.39 -4.72 -14.11
CA ASP A 626 17.96 -5.09 -14.21
C ASP A 626 17.00 -3.91 -14.00
N GLU A 627 17.47 -2.77 -13.49
CA GLU A 627 16.62 -1.59 -13.29
C GLU A 627 16.36 -0.86 -14.61
N SER A 628 15.10 -0.44 -14.79
CA SER A 628 14.62 0.23 -15.99
C SER A 628 13.57 1.26 -15.65
N ALA A 629 13.58 2.39 -16.37
CA ALA A 629 12.66 3.50 -16.17
C ALA A 629 12.31 4.18 -17.50
N ALA A 630 11.11 4.75 -17.59
CA ALA A 630 10.72 5.59 -18.72
C ALA A 630 9.94 6.82 -18.25
N LEU A 631 10.40 8.01 -18.62
CA LEU A 631 9.68 9.26 -18.44
C LEU A 631 9.17 9.74 -19.81
N VAL A 632 7.86 9.76 -19.98
CA VAL A 632 7.20 10.34 -21.16
C VAL A 632 6.58 11.67 -20.79
N ILE A 633 6.87 12.71 -21.55
CA ILE A 633 6.29 14.03 -21.40
C ILE A 633 5.48 14.36 -22.64
N CYS A 634 4.22 14.74 -22.44
CA CYS A 634 3.25 14.92 -23.51
C CYS A 634 2.80 16.38 -23.60
N ASP A 635 2.79 16.93 -24.82
CA ASP A 635 2.26 18.26 -25.11
C ASP A 635 0.71 18.24 -25.04
N LEU A 636 0.20 18.09 -23.81
CA LEU A 636 -1.20 17.95 -23.41
C LEU A 636 -1.47 18.81 -22.15
N ILE A 637 -2.73 19.00 -21.79
CA ILE A 637 -3.11 19.64 -20.51
C ILE A 637 -2.89 18.73 -19.28
N GLY A 638 -3.11 17.43 -19.45
CA GLY A 638 -3.23 16.46 -18.37
C GLY A 638 -3.47 15.06 -18.94
N LEU A 639 -3.35 14.04 -18.08
CA LEU A 639 -3.55 12.63 -18.44
C LEU A 639 -4.77 12.06 -17.70
N ALA A 640 -5.67 11.41 -18.42
CA ALA A 640 -6.63 10.52 -17.77
C ALA A 640 -5.91 9.27 -17.23
N GLY A 641 -6.12 8.95 -15.95
CA GLY A 641 -5.52 7.78 -15.30
C GLY A 641 -5.70 6.47 -16.08
N GLU A 642 -6.86 6.23 -16.69
CA GLU A 642 -7.11 5.03 -17.50
C GLU A 642 -6.25 4.97 -18.77
N ILE A 643 -5.93 6.11 -19.38
CA ILE A 643 -5.14 6.21 -20.61
C ILE A 643 -3.65 6.03 -20.30
N SER A 644 -3.16 6.64 -19.22
CA SER A 644 -1.82 6.36 -18.69
C SER A 644 -1.68 4.87 -18.32
N HIS A 645 -2.65 4.32 -17.59
CA HIS A 645 -2.65 2.91 -17.17
C HIS A 645 -2.62 1.94 -18.36
N GLN A 646 -3.39 2.22 -19.42
CA GLN A 646 -3.39 1.43 -20.65
C GLN A 646 -2.04 1.50 -21.37
N ALA A 647 -1.50 2.70 -21.59
CA ALA A 647 -0.20 2.88 -22.24
C ALA A 647 0.94 2.22 -21.46
N ARG A 648 0.99 2.40 -20.13
CA ARG A 648 2.01 1.80 -19.24
C ARG A 648 1.93 0.27 -19.24
N THR A 649 0.73 -0.30 -19.14
CA THR A 649 0.51 -1.76 -19.16
C THR A 649 0.81 -2.37 -20.54
N ALA A 650 0.62 -1.62 -21.63
CA ALA A 650 0.97 -2.08 -22.99
C ALA A 650 2.48 -1.99 -23.25
N ALA A 651 3.14 -0.90 -22.84
CA ALA A 651 4.58 -0.74 -22.94
C ALA A 651 5.35 -1.77 -22.07
N GLU A 652 4.86 -2.07 -20.87
CA GLU A 652 5.38 -3.15 -20.01
C GLU A 652 5.40 -4.51 -20.75
N LYS A 653 4.27 -4.88 -21.39
CA LYS A 653 4.14 -6.13 -22.15
C LYS A 653 5.01 -6.18 -23.42
N GLN A 654 5.37 -5.03 -23.99
CA GLN A 654 6.17 -4.95 -25.21
C GLN A 654 7.68 -4.81 -24.94
N LEU A 655 8.07 -4.19 -23.83
CA LEU A 655 9.44 -3.72 -23.58
C LEU A 655 10.06 -4.24 -22.27
N ALA A 656 9.29 -4.92 -21.42
CA ALA A 656 9.71 -5.36 -20.08
C ALA A 656 10.22 -4.22 -19.16
N ILE A 657 9.78 -2.98 -19.39
CA ILE A 657 9.88 -1.89 -18.40
C ILE A 657 8.66 -2.01 -17.49
N PRO A 658 8.80 -2.25 -16.17
CA PRO A 658 7.65 -2.40 -15.29
C PRO A 658 6.72 -1.18 -15.37
N ALA A 659 5.40 -1.37 -15.40
CA ALA A 659 4.45 -0.26 -15.55
C ALA A 659 4.56 0.76 -14.40
N LYS A 660 4.91 0.30 -13.20
CA LYS A 660 5.26 1.11 -12.02
C LYS A 660 6.55 1.94 -12.16
N HIS A 661 7.39 1.66 -13.16
CA HIS A 661 8.62 2.40 -13.48
C HIS A 661 8.47 3.28 -14.73
N ILE A 662 7.27 3.34 -15.31
CA ILE A 662 6.91 4.27 -16.38
C ILE A 662 6.12 5.43 -15.76
N THR A 663 6.59 6.66 -16.01
CA THR A 663 5.87 7.90 -15.76
C THR A 663 5.36 8.47 -17.08
N ILE A 664 4.10 8.89 -17.14
CA ILE A 664 3.56 9.68 -18.26
C ILE A 664 3.02 11.00 -17.71
N ALA A 665 3.67 12.12 -18.06
CA ALA A 665 3.36 13.47 -17.57
C ALA A 665 2.84 14.37 -18.71
N ALA A 666 2.09 15.41 -18.34
CA ALA A 666 1.68 16.48 -19.25
C ALA A 666 2.59 17.70 -19.11
N THR A 667 2.77 18.48 -20.18
CA THR A 667 3.35 19.82 -20.09
C THR A 667 2.36 20.86 -19.53
N HIS A 668 1.06 20.56 -19.49
CA HIS A 668 -0.04 21.46 -19.14
C HIS A 668 -0.43 22.50 -20.21
N THR A 669 -0.20 22.24 -21.50
CA THR A 669 -0.63 23.18 -22.56
C THR A 669 -2.15 23.36 -22.63
N HIS A 670 -2.60 24.62 -22.50
CA HIS A 670 -4.00 25.05 -22.68
C HIS A 670 -4.44 25.08 -24.16
N THR A 671 -3.56 24.71 -25.09
CA THR A 671 -3.88 24.47 -26.51
C THR A 671 -3.79 23.00 -26.92
N GLY A 672 -3.76 22.05 -25.97
CA GLY A 672 -3.94 20.61 -26.22
C GLY A 672 -5.40 20.16 -26.37
N PRO A 673 -5.66 18.89 -26.76
CA PRO A 673 -7.01 18.30 -26.89
C PRO A 673 -7.77 18.14 -25.57
N LEU A 674 -9.10 18.25 -25.65
CA LEU A 674 -10.06 17.86 -24.62
C LEU A 674 -10.62 16.48 -24.94
N TYR A 675 -10.07 15.44 -24.31
CA TYR A 675 -10.42 14.03 -24.57
C TYR A 675 -10.92 13.27 -23.32
N PHE A 676 -10.98 13.91 -22.15
CA PHE A 676 -11.37 13.30 -20.88
C PHE A 676 -12.09 14.29 -19.93
N GLY A 677 -12.58 13.76 -18.80
CA GLY A 677 -13.22 14.54 -17.73
C GLY A 677 -14.69 14.94 -17.97
N ALA A 678 -15.31 15.51 -16.94
CA ALA A 678 -16.74 15.86 -16.95
C ALA A 678 -17.18 16.76 -18.12
N LEU A 679 -16.38 17.77 -18.47
CA LEU A 679 -16.73 18.71 -19.55
C LEU A 679 -16.73 18.03 -20.93
N ARG A 680 -15.72 17.19 -21.22
CA ARG A 680 -15.67 16.40 -22.46
C ARG A 680 -16.90 15.50 -22.57
N ASN A 681 -17.21 14.75 -21.51
CA ASN A 681 -18.32 13.81 -21.52
C ASN A 681 -19.67 14.51 -21.72
N HIS A 682 -19.89 15.66 -21.06
CA HIS A 682 -21.09 16.47 -21.27
C HIS A 682 -21.23 16.96 -22.72
N LEU A 683 -20.18 17.56 -23.29
CA LEU A 683 -20.21 18.07 -24.66
C LEU A 683 -20.40 16.93 -25.69
N HIS A 684 -19.76 15.78 -25.46
CA HIS A 684 -19.87 14.59 -26.30
C HIS A 684 -21.29 14.03 -26.32
N ASP A 685 -21.92 13.87 -25.15
CA ASP A 685 -23.29 13.33 -25.07
C ASP A 685 -24.34 14.33 -25.60
N VAL A 686 -24.13 15.64 -25.40
CA VAL A 686 -24.96 16.69 -26.04
C VAL A 686 -24.84 16.65 -27.57
N ALA A 687 -23.62 16.53 -28.10
CA ALA A 687 -23.38 16.46 -29.55
C ALA A 687 -24.02 15.20 -30.17
N LYS A 688 -23.91 14.04 -29.51
CA LYS A 688 -24.55 12.79 -29.93
C LYS A 688 -26.07 12.85 -29.88
N ALA A 689 -26.64 13.46 -28.83
CA ALA A 689 -28.09 13.65 -28.72
C ALA A 689 -28.66 14.64 -29.77
N ALA A 690 -27.81 15.52 -30.32
CA ALA A 690 -28.17 16.44 -31.40
C ALA A 690 -27.96 15.87 -32.82
N SER A 691 -27.22 14.76 -32.98
CA SER A 691 -26.99 14.14 -34.30
C SER A 691 -28.05 13.11 -34.65
N SER A 692 -28.49 13.11 -35.91
CA SER A 692 -29.46 12.15 -36.45
C SER A 692 -28.94 10.71 -36.55
N ASP A 693 -27.63 10.51 -36.44
CA ASP A 693 -26.96 9.21 -36.45
C ASP A 693 -26.36 8.81 -35.08
N GLY A 694 -26.58 9.62 -34.03
CA GLY A 694 -26.07 9.37 -32.68
C GLY A 694 -24.55 9.48 -32.53
N ARG A 695 -23.82 10.02 -33.51
CA ARG A 695 -22.36 10.26 -33.45
C ARG A 695 -22.03 11.71 -33.09
N ASP A 696 -20.83 11.91 -32.56
CA ASP A 696 -20.28 13.24 -32.29
C ASP A 696 -19.39 13.68 -33.47
N PRO A 697 -19.75 14.73 -34.24
CA PRO A 697 -18.94 15.20 -35.36
C PRO A 697 -17.60 15.81 -34.93
N ARG A 698 -17.40 16.14 -33.65
CA ARG A 698 -16.13 16.62 -33.09
C ARG A 698 -15.19 15.50 -32.69
N GLU A 699 -15.70 14.28 -32.49
CA GLU A 699 -14.93 13.12 -32.05
C GLU A 699 -15.04 11.96 -33.04
N ALA A 700 -14.98 12.27 -34.34
CA ALA A 700 -14.96 11.29 -35.42
C ALA A 700 -13.68 10.43 -35.46
N ALA A 701 -12.64 10.82 -34.72
CA ALA A 701 -11.43 10.05 -34.48
C ALA A 701 -11.38 9.61 -33.00
N ASP A 702 -11.09 8.33 -32.77
CA ASP A 702 -10.83 7.77 -31.43
C ASP A 702 -9.43 8.21 -30.94
N TYR A 703 -9.34 9.49 -30.57
CA TYR A 703 -8.11 10.09 -30.08
C TYR A 703 -7.57 9.44 -28.79
N PRO A 704 -8.38 9.08 -27.78
CA PRO A 704 -7.88 8.38 -26.59
C PRO A 704 -7.15 7.07 -26.93
N LYS A 705 -7.68 6.25 -27.84
CA LYS A 705 -7.01 5.02 -28.30
C LYS A 705 -5.73 5.32 -29.09
N GLN A 706 -5.77 6.28 -30.00
CA GLN A 706 -4.58 6.70 -30.77
C GLN A 706 -3.48 7.21 -29.84
N LEU A 707 -3.83 7.96 -28.78
CA LEU A 707 -2.88 8.43 -27.77
C LEU A 707 -2.22 7.26 -27.04
N VAL A 708 -2.96 6.22 -26.62
CA VAL A 708 -2.37 4.99 -26.05
C VAL A 708 -1.36 4.37 -27.01
N GLU A 709 -1.71 4.22 -28.29
CA GLU A 709 -0.84 3.64 -29.33
C GLU A 709 0.44 4.48 -29.51
N ARG A 710 0.33 5.81 -29.58
CA ARG A 710 1.48 6.73 -29.73
C ARG A 710 2.36 6.85 -28.49
N LEU A 711 1.79 6.72 -27.28
CA LEU A 711 2.55 6.68 -26.02
C LEU A 711 3.44 5.44 -25.95
N VAL A 712 2.89 4.27 -26.28
CA VAL A 712 3.66 3.02 -26.37
C VAL A 712 4.72 3.10 -27.45
N GLU A 713 4.38 3.68 -28.62
CA GLU A 713 5.34 3.92 -29.70
C GLU A 713 6.50 4.83 -29.27
N ALA A 714 6.24 5.90 -28.52
CA ALA A 714 7.28 6.82 -28.03
C ALA A 714 8.28 6.10 -27.12
N ILE A 715 7.78 5.31 -26.15
CA ILE A 715 8.62 4.52 -25.25
C ILE A 715 9.40 3.48 -26.06
N ALA A 716 8.77 2.76 -26.99
CA ALA A 716 9.42 1.73 -27.80
C ALA A 716 10.52 2.28 -28.74
N ARG A 717 10.30 3.47 -29.31
CA ARG A 717 11.30 4.18 -30.12
C ARG A 717 12.47 4.65 -29.25
N ALA A 718 12.20 5.22 -28.07
CA ALA A 718 13.24 5.66 -27.15
C ALA A 718 14.06 4.49 -26.59
N ASP A 719 13.42 3.36 -26.27
CA ASP A 719 14.08 2.12 -25.86
C ASP A 719 15.03 1.60 -26.94
N LYS A 720 14.55 1.51 -28.19
CA LYS A 720 15.35 1.11 -29.34
C LYS A 720 16.50 2.09 -29.66
N ALA A 721 16.35 3.36 -29.28
CA ALA A 721 17.37 4.40 -29.42
C ALA A 721 18.38 4.46 -28.26
N ARG A 722 18.31 3.54 -27.28
CA ARG A 722 19.26 3.51 -26.16
C ARG A 722 20.70 3.28 -26.61
N ARG A 723 21.59 4.08 -26.04
CA ARG A 723 23.05 3.97 -26.15
C ARG A 723 23.71 4.26 -24.79
N PRO A 724 24.94 3.81 -24.54
CA PRO A 724 25.73 4.29 -23.41
C PRO A 724 25.77 5.82 -23.37
N ALA A 725 25.44 6.38 -22.21
CA ALA A 725 25.33 7.83 -22.03
C ALA A 725 25.64 8.23 -20.58
N ARG A 726 26.10 9.46 -20.39
CA ARG A 726 26.33 10.04 -19.07
C ARG A 726 25.15 10.92 -18.68
N ILE A 727 24.82 10.94 -17.40
CA ILE A 727 23.90 11.93 -16.81
C ILE A 727 24.72 13.01 -16.11
N ALA A 728 24.24 14.26 -16.16
CA ALA A 728 24.74 15.35 -15.35
C ALA A 728 23.55 16.21 -14.89
N ALA A 729 23.46 16.52 -13.60
CA ALA A 729 22.31 17.19 -13.01
C ALA A 729 22.69 18.47 -12.28
N GLY A 730 21.75 19.41 -12.20
CA GLY A 730 21.98 20.70 -11.55
C GLY A 730 20.70 21.51 -11.36
N ILE A 731 20.84 22.65 -10.68
CA ILE A 731 19.77 23.61 -10.44
C ILE A 731 20.29 25.00 -10.79
N SER A 732 19.66 25.65 -11.76
CA SER A 732 19.79 27.09 -12.04
C SER A 732 18.57 27.83 -11.50
N ARG A 733 18.46 29.16 -11.64
CA ARG A 733 17.33 29.94 -11.10
C ARG A 733 16.84 31.04 -12.05
N ARG A 734 15.51 31.26 -12.09
CA ARG A 734 14.81 32.38 -12.74
C ARG A 734 13.59 32.79 -11.91
N ASP A 735 13.55 34.07 -11.50
CA ASP A 735 12.49 34.68 -10.68
C ASP A 735 11.67 35.75 -11.44
N ASP A 736 11.95 35.93 -12.74
CA ASP A 736 11.31 36.90 -13.64
C ASP A 736 10.25 36.30 -14.59
N LEU A 737 10.05 34.97 -14.54
CA LEU A 737 9.16 34.24 -15.45
C LEU A 737 7.92 33.64 -14.78
N SER A 738 7.97 33.36 -13.47
CA SER A 738 6.91 32.68 -12.71
C SER A 738 6.46 33.52 -11.51
N PHE A 739 5.14 33.62 -11.33
CA PHE A 739 4.50 34.47 -10.33
C PHE A 739 3.34 33.72 -9.65
N ASN A 740 3.21 33.88 -8.34
CA ASN A 740 2.07 33.31 -7.62
C ASN A 740 0.78 34.05 -8.04
N ARG A 741 -0.24 33.30 -8.47
CA ARG A 741 -1.47 33.86 -9.06
C ARG A 741 -2.58 34.10 -8.05
N ARG A 742 -2.36 33.74 -6.78
CA ARG A 742 -3.28 33.95 -5.65
C ARG A 742 -2.79 35.13 -4.80
N PHE A 743 -3.69 36.04 -4.44
CA PHE A 743 -3.34 37.25 -3.68
C PHE A 743 -4.29 37.47 -2.52
N HIS A 744 -3.76 37.89 -1.36
CA HIS A 744 -4.59 38.44 -0.29
C HIS A 744 -4.97 39.88 -0.65
N MET A 745 -6.24 40.20 -0.48
CA MET A 745 -6.83 41.50 -0.82
C MET A 745 -7.17 42.30 0.43
N LYS A 746 -7.26 43.64 0.34
CA LYS A 746 -7.56 44.53 1.48
C LYS A 746 -8.87 44.20 2.20
N ASN A 747 -9.83 43.60 1.51
CA ASN A 747 -11.11 43.15 2.07
C ASN A 747 -11.03 41.81 2.84
N GLY A 748 -9.83 41.23 3.02
CA GLY A 748 -9.59 39.98 3.73
C GLY A 748 -9.76 38.71 2.90
N THR A 749 -10.20 38.80 1.63
CA THR A 749 -10.35 37.62 0.75
C THR A 749 -9.04 37.23 0.06
N VAL A 750 -8.94 35.97 -0.40
CA VAL A 750 -7.90 35.55 -1.35
C VAL A 750 -8.49 35.40 -2.75
N GLN A 751 -7.85 36.01 -3.74
CA GLN A 751 -8.33 36.07 -5.12
C GLN A 751 -7.30 35.53 -6.12
N PHE A 752 -7.78 34.69 -7.03
CA PHE A 752 -7.09 34.22 -8.24
C PHE A 752 -7.08 35.33 -9.30
N ASN A 753 -5.91 35.65 -9.85
CA ASN A 753 -5.69 36.62 -10.93
C ASN A 753 -6.53 37.92 -10.81
N PRO A 754 -6.37 38.71 -9.72
CA PRO A 754 -7.17 39.91 -9.44
C PRO A 754 -6.91 41.10 -10.40
N GLY A 755 -6.14 40.92 -11.47
CA GLY A 755 -5.80 41.93 -12.47
C GLY A 755 -4.47 42.66 -12.21
N LYS A 756 -3.87 43.17 -13.30
CA LYS A 756 -2.65 43.99 -13.26
C LYS A 756 -2.93 45.36 -12.63
N LEU A 757 -1.95 45.86 -11.88
CA LEU A 757 -1.98 47.14 -11.16
C LEU A 757 -3.19 47.32 -10.20
N ASN A 758 -3.83 46.23 -9.76
CA ASN A 758 -4.98 46.32 -8.86
C ASN A 758 -4.53 46.84 -7.48
N PRO A 759 -4.99 48.04 -7.04
CA PRO A 759 -4.54 48.65 -5.80
C PRO A 759 -5.04 47.94 -4.54
N GLU A 760 -5.98 47.00 -4.66
CA GLU A 760 -6.54 46.23 -3.54
C GLU A 760 -5.74 44.96 -3.20
N ILE A 761 -4.71 44.64 -3.98
CA ILE A 761 -3.72 43.60 -3.64
C ILE A 761 -2.91 44.06 -2.42
N VAL A 762 -2.77 43.17 -1.43
CA VAL A 762 -1.87 43.37 -0.27
C VAL A 762 -0.55 42.65 -0.49
N ARG A 763 -0.61 41.36 -0.88
CA ARG A 763 0.55 40.52 -1.24
C ARG A 763 0.10 39.23 -1.92
N ALA A 764 1.03 38.52 -2.55
CA ALA A 764 0.85 37.12 -2.95
C ALA A 764 0.48 36.23 -1.74
N ALA A 765 -0.29 35.16 -1.98
CA ALA A 765 -0.72 34.22 -0.97
C ALA A 765 0.31 33.12 -0.70
N GLY A 766 0.93 32.57 -1.75
CA GLY A 766 2.06 31.63 -1.68
C GLY A 766 3.38 32.25 -2.18
N PRO A 767 4.48 31.47 -2.14
CA PRO A 767 5.77 31.82 -2.73
C PRO A 767 5.77 31.51 -4.24
N ILE A 768 6.96 31.52 -4.85
CA ILE A 768 7.24 30.88 -6.14
C ILE A 768 8.35 29.83 -5.95
N ASP A 769 8.48 28.91 -6.91
CA ASP A 769 9.66 28.06 -7.05
C ASP A 769 10.47 28.59 -8.26
N PRO A 770 11.56 29.34 -8.03
CA PRO A 770 12.36 29.93 -9.09
C PRO A 770 13.40 28.96 -9.65
N ASP A 771 13.49 27.73 -9.14
CA ASP A 771 14.54 26.80 -9.53
C ASP A 771 14.25 26.19 -10.92
N VAL A 772 15.21 26.37 -11.84
CA VAL A 772 15.26 25.67 -13.12
C VAL A 772 16.07 24.39 -12.92
N GLY A 773 15.36 23.27 -12.69
CA GLY A 773 15.96 21.95 -12.52
C GLY A 773 16.45 21.37 -13.84
N LEU A 774 17.66 20.80 -13.86
CA LEU A 774 18.31 20.31 -15.08
C LEU A 774 18.76 18.86 -14.92
N LEU A 775 18.47 18.04 -15.93
CA LEU A 775 19.12 16.75 -16.18
C LEU A 775 19.60 16.72 -17.63
N ALA A 776 20.91 16.84 -17.83
CA ALA A 776 21.58 16.63 -19.11
C ALA A 776 21.80 15.14 -19.36
N VAL A 777 21.55 14.71 -20.60
CA VAL A 777 22.11 13.48 -21.16
C VAL A 777 23.30 13.89 -22.02
N GLN A 778 24.48 13.39 -21.69
CA GLN A 778 25.74 13.68 -22.36
C GLN A 778 26.26 12.45 -23.12
N ASP A 779 26.89 12.66 -24.27
CA ASP A 779 27.57 11.59 -25.00
C ASP A 779 28.95 11.25 -24.39
N ALA A 780 29.68 10.34 -25.03
CA ALA A 780 30.99 9.88 -24.56
C ALA A 780 32.07 10.99 -24.51
N SER A 781 31.88 12.12 -25.21
CA SER A 781 32.75 13.30 -25.16
C SER A 781 32.36 14.29 -24.06
N GLY A 782 31.23 14.08 -23.39
CA GLY A 782 30.64 15.02 -22.44
C GLY A 782 29.73 16.08 -23.09
N LYS A 783 29.54 16.07 -24.42
CA LYS A 783 28.63 17.00 -25.08
C LYS A 783 27.17 16.69 -24.70
N PRO A 784 26.37 17.67 -24.25
CA PRO A 784 24.92 17.51 -24.11
C PRO A 784 24.26 17.15 -25.45
N ILE A 785 23.50 16.06 -25.45
CA ILE A 785 22.72 15.54 -26.59
C ILE A 785 21.20 15.59 -26.34
N ALA A 786 20.80 15.55 -25.07
CA ALA A 786 19.42 15.82 -24.66
C ALA A 786 19.41 16.53 -23.30
N ALA A 787 18.30 17.18 -22.95
CA ALA A 787 18.06 17.67 -21.60
C ALA A 787 16.58 17.54 -21.22
N LEU A 788 16.35 17.16 -19.96
CA LEU A 788 15.11 17.43 -19.24
C LEU A 788 15.30 18.74 -18.46
N THR A 789 14.42 19.71 -18.73
CA THR A 789 14.29 20.95 -17.95
C THR A 789 13.04 20.84 -17.09
N VAL A 790 13.11 21.20 -15.81
CA VAL A 790 11.96 21.24 -14.89
C VAL A 790 11.80 22.64 -14.32
N PHE A 791 10.62 23.24 -14.48
CA PHE A 791 10.32 24.60 -14.00
C PHE A 791 8.83 24.77 -13.67
N ALA A 792 8.52 25.47 -12.57
CA ALA A 792 7.16 25.62 -12.07
C ALA A 792 6.44 26.81 -12.75
N LEU A 793 5.71 26.55 -13.84
CA LEU A 793 4.98 27.57 -14.59
C LEU A 793 3.82 26.97 -15.42
N HIS A 794 2.67 27.64 -15.44
CA HIS A 794 1.48 27.29 -16.24
C HIS A 794 1.60 27.69 -17.73
N LEU A 795 1.24 26.78 -18.63
CA LEU A 795 1.26 26.94 -20.10
C LEU A 795 -0.10 27.44 -20.63
N ASP A 796 -0.49 28.65 -20.19
CA ASP A 796 -1.65 29.44 -20.68
C ASP A 796 -1.15 30.74 -21.35
N THR A 797 -0.04 30.69 -22.09
CA THR A 797 0.56 31.92 -22.64
C THR A 797 -0.10 32.31 -23.97
N VAL A 798 -0.31 31.36 -24.88
CA VAL A 798 -0.78 31.65 -26.26
C VAL A 798 -2.30 31.77 -26.40
N GLY A 799 -3.07 30.80 -25.89
CA GLY A 799 -4.52 30.72 -26.12
C GLY A 799 -4.90 30.47 -27.59
N GLY A 800 -6.01 31.04 -28.07
CA GLY A 800 -6.46 30.89 -29.46
C GLY A 800 -7.25 29.59 -29.74
N THR A 801 -7.22 29.11 -30.99
CA THR A 801 -7.93 27.88 -31.43
C THR A 801 -7.07 26.95 -32.28
N GLU A 802 -5.75 27.15 -32.29
CA GLU A 802 -4.81 26.26 -32.99
C GLU A 802 -4.02 25.43 -31.98
N TYR A 803 -3.68 24.19 -32.33
CA TYR A 803 -2.84 23.34 -31.47
C TYR A 803 -1.43 23.93 -31.33
N GLY A 804 -0.88 23.88 -30.13
CA GLY A 804 0.50 24.27 -29.83
C GLY A 804 0.98 23.73 -28.49
N ALA A 805 2.28 23.49 -28.37
CA ALA A 805 2.93 23.00 -27.15
C ALA A 805 3.26 24.13 -26.15
N ASP A 806 2.95 25.40 -26.48
CA ASP A 806 3.28 26.60 -25.71
C ASP A 806 4.82 26.80 -25.58
N TYR A 807 5.32 27.49 -24.56
CA TYR A 807 6.74 27.88 -24.49
C TYR A 807 7.78 26.71 -24.53
N PRO A 808 7.48 25.45 -24.16
CA PRO A 808 8.36 24.30 -24.42
C PRO A 808 8.73 24.07 -25.90
N TYR A 809 7.90 24.53 -26.86
CA TYR A 809 8.27 24.51 -28.28
C TYR A 809 9.50 25.39 -28.53
N TYR A 810 9.43 26.65 -28.12
CA TYR A 810 10.49 27.64 -28.31
C TYR A 810 11.75 27.27 -27.53
N LEU A 811 11.59 26.76 -26.30
CA LEU A 811 12.69 26.17 -25.52
C LEU A 811 13.47 25.12 -26.34
N GLN A 812 12.77 24.22 -27.02
CA GLN A 812 13.40 23.20 -27.86
C GLN A 812 14.08 23.81 -29.10
N GLN A 813 13.47 24.79 -29.78
CA GLN A 813 14.07 25.40 -30.97
C GLN A 813 15.35 26.18 -30.62
N SER A 814 15.33 27.01 -29.58
CA SER A 814 16.50 27.77 -29.13
C SER A 814 17.64 26.87 -28.62
N LEU A 815 17.32 25.74 -27.96
CA LEU A 815 18.33 24.75 -27.58
C LEU A 815 18.93 24.01 -28.80
N ARG A 816 18.13 23.75 -29.84
CA ARG A 816 18.64 23.20 -31.11
C ARG A 816 19.57 24.16 -31.84
N GLN A 817 19.20 25.43 -31.95
CA GLN A 817 20.08 26.49 -32.47
C GLN A 817 21.43 26.56 -31.72
N LYS A 818 21.45 26.19 -30.43
CA LYS A 818 22.66 26.18 -29.60
C LYS A 818 23.52 24.91 -29.71
N PHE A 819 22.89 23.73 -29.72
CA PHE A 819 23.58 22.43 -29.57
C PHE A 819 23.55 21.55 -30.83
N GLY A 820 22.77 21.92 -31.85
CA GLY A 820 22.53 21.19 -33.10
C GLY A 820 21.07 20.71 -33.22
N ASP A 821 20.59 20.55 -34.45
CA ASP A 821 19.17 20.24 -34.74
C ASP A 821 18.69 18.91 -34.13
N ASP A 822 19.59 17.95 -33.95
CA ASP A 822 19.34 16.67 -33.29
C ASP A 822 19.13 16.78 -31.77
N PHE A 823 19.38 17.96 -31.16
CA PHE A 823 19.25 18.13 -29.71
C PHE A 823 17.79 17.92 -29.26
N PHE A 824 17.64 17.12 -28.20
CA PHE A 824 16.34 16.66 -27.72
C PHE A 824 15.97 17.30 -26.37
N SER A 825 14.85 18.02 -26.32
CA SER A 825 14.41 18.74 -25.11
C SER A 825 13.10 18.17 -24.56
N LEU A 826 13.12 17.76 -23.29
CA LEU A 826 11.93 17.45 -22.50
C LEU A 826 11.68 18.60 -21.50
N PHE A 827 10.41 18.92 -21.25
CA PHE A 827 10.01 19.94 -20.27
C PHE A 827 9.06 19.33 -19.22
N GLY A 828 9.57 19.09 -18.02
CA GLY A 828 8.75 18.70 -16.87
C GLY A 828 8.12 19.93 -16.23
N THR A 829 6.79 19.97 -16.16
CA THR A 829 6.09 21.03 -15.43
C THR A 829 6.31 20.81 -13.93
N GLY A 830 7.01 21.76 -13.30
CA GLY A 830 7.18 21.78 -11.84
C GLY A 830 5.89 22.16 -11.14
N THR A 831 5.81 21.97 -9.82
CA THR A 831 4.58 22.19 -9.04
C THR A 831 4.06 23.62 -9.18
N CYS A 832 3.02 23.83 -10.00
CA CYS A 832 2.61 25.15 -10.49
C CYS A 832 1.11 25.41 -10.40
N GLY A 833 0.36 24.60 -9.65
CA GLY A 833 -1.10 24.74 -9.46
C GLY A 833 -1.57 26.10 -8.93
N ASP A 834 -0.70 26.90 -8.31
CA ASP A 834 -0.96 28.28 -7.90
C ASP A 834 -0.03 29.33 -8.54
N ILE A 835 0.67 28.96 -9.62
CA ILE A 835 1.65 29.79 -10.34
C ILE A 835 1.17 30.09 -11.78
N ASN A 836 1.55 31.24 -12.34
CA ASN A 836 1.47 31.53 -13.78
C ASN A 836 2.52 32.57 -14.22
N HIS A 837 2.48 32.98 -15.49
CA HIS A 837 3.41 33.93 -16.10
C HIS A 837 3.05 35.40 -15.84
N ILE A 838 1.97 35.70 -15.10
CA ILE A 838 1.38 37.05 -15.06
C ILE A 838 1.96 37.86 -13.90
N ASP A 839 2.88 38.78 -14.21
CA ASP A 839 3.28 39.80 -13.24
C ASP A 839 2.19 40.89 -13.17
N VAL A 840 1.52 40.95 -12.03
CA VAL A 840 0.48 41.95 -11.72
C VAL A 840 1.06 43.31 -11.34
N ARG A 841 2.37 43.42 -11.09
CA ARG A 841 3.05 44.67 -10.66
C ARG A 841 3.26 45.67 -11.80
N HIS A 842 3.09 45.25 -13.05
CA HIS A 842 3.21 46.08 -14.24
C HIS A 842 2.12 45.79 -15.28
N ASP A 843 1.83 46.75 -16.14
CA ASP A 843 0.82 46.70 -17.20
C ASP A 843 1.29 45.99 -18.49
N ARG A 844 2.60 45.72 -18.64
CA ARG A 844 3.19 45.04 -19.82
C ARG A 844 2.33 43.85 -20.30
N PRO A 845 2.03 43.74 -21.61
CA PRO A 845 1.38 42.58 -22.20
C PRO A 845 2.16 41.28 -21.91
N GLN A 846 1.43 40.21 -21.61
CA GLN A 846 1.97 38.90 -21.27
C GLN A 846 1.05 37.76 -21.71
N LYS A 847 0.56 37.83 -22.96
CA LYS A 847 -0.24 36.77 -23.62
C LYS A 847 0.01 36.83 -25.13
N GLY A 848 -0.23 35.71 -25.81
CA GLY A 848 0.08 35.54 -27.23
C GLY A 848 1.55 35.14 -27.47
N GLY A 849 1.84 34.78 -28.72
CA GLY A 849 3.11 34.14 -29.12
C GLY A 849 4.38 34.88 -28.74
N GLU A 850 4.36 36.22 -28.67
CA GLU A 850 5.52 37.02 -28.21
C GLU A 850 5.95 36.68 -26.77
N GLU A 851 4.99 36.47 -25.85
CA GLU A 851 5.31 36.08 -24.47
C GLU A 851 5.66 34.59 -24.38
N THR A 852 5.00 33.74 -25.18
CA THR A 852 5.34 32.32 -25.36
C THR A 852 6.80 32.13 -25.78
N GLU A 853 7.22 32.86 -26.82
CA GLU A 853 8.58 32.85 -27.35
C GLU A 853 9.58 33.45 -26.37
N ARG A 854 9.24 34.57 -25.71
CA ARG A 854 10.09 35.19 -24.68
C ARG A 854 10.38 34.24 -23.53
N ILE A 855 9.36 33.55 -23.00
CA ILE A 855 9.52 32.60 -21.89
C ILE A 855 10.38 31.40 -22.33
N GLY A 856 10.08 30.81 -23.49
CA GLY A 856 10.82 29.66 -24.00
C GLY A 856 12.29 29.98 -24.29
N THR A 857 12.55 31.15 -24.88
CA THR A 857 13.91 31.65 -25.15
C THR A 857 14.66 31.97 -23.85
N ALA A 858 14.04 32.66 -22.89
CA ALA A 858 14.67 32.97 -21.60
C ALA A 858 15.02 31.71 -20.78
N LEU A 859 14.18 30.68 -20.83
CA LEU A 859 14.51 29.37 -20.28
C LEU A 859 15.65 28.71 -21.08
N ALA A 860 15.62 28.76 -22.41
CA ALA A 860 16.67 28.19 -23.25
C ALA A 860 18.03 28.83 -23.03
N GLU A 861 18.12 30.16 -22.86
CA GLU A 861 19.35 30.87 -22.48
C GLU A 861 19.91 30.33 -21.15
N THR A 862 19.03 30.18 -20.16
CA THR A 862 19.38 29.72 -18.81
C THR A 862 19.89 28.27 -18.83
N VAL A 863 19.21 27.39 -19.57
CA VAL A 863 19.60 26.00 -19.78
C VAL A 863 20.91 25.92 -20.58
N ALA A 864 21.02 26.65 -21.69
CA ALA A 864 22.19 26.68 -22.57
C ALA A 864 23.46 27.20 -21.90
N ALA A 865 23.33 28.13 -20.95
CA ALA A 865 24.43 28.65 -20.15
C ALA A 865 24.93 27.64 -19.10
N GLU A 866 24.10 26.68 -18.68
CA GLU A 866 24.40 25.80 -17.55
C GLU A 866 24.73 24.35 -17.94
N LEU A 867 24.04 23.76 -18.94
CA LEU A 867 24.32 22.38 -19.40
C LEU A 867 25.81 22.08 -19.67
N PRO A 868 26.64 23.00 -20.22
CA PRO A 868 28.07 22.75 -20.43
C PRO A 868 28.92 22.76 -19.15
N LYS A 869 28.39 23.22 -18.01
CA LYS A 869 29.08 23.27 -16.71
C LYS A 869 28.79 22.04 -15.84
N LEU A 870 27.67 21.34 -16.11
CA LEU A 870 27.22 20.22 -15.28
C LEU A 870 28.21 19.05 -15.38
N ALA A 871 28.80 18.71 -14.25
CA ALA A 871 29.70 17.56 -14.14
C ALA A 871 28.92 16.24 -14.31
N ALA A 872 29.44 15.36 -15.16
CA ALA A 872 28.91 14.01 -15.30
C ALA A 872 28.94 13.26 -13.96
N SER A 873 27.86 12.55 -13.66
CA SER A 873 27.77 11.70 -12.47
C SER A 873 28.87 10.64 -12.50
N LYS A 874 29.55 10.48 -11.35
CA LYS A 874 30.65 9.53 -11.17
C LYS A 874 30.15 8.10 -10.87
N SER A 875 28.92 7.99 -10.42
CA SER A 875 28.31 6.73 -9.96
C SER A 875 26.80 6.78 -10.21
N PRO A 876 26.37 6.75 -11.49
CA PRO A 876 24.95 6.59 -11.82
C PRO A 876 24.42 5.32 -11.16
N ARG A 877 23.25 5.44 -10.52
CA ARG A 877 22.56 4.36 -9.81
C ARG A 877 21.06 4.49 -10.00
N LEU A 878 20.57 4.05 -11.16
CA LEU A 878 19.14 4.00 -11.46
C LEU A 878 18.40 3.19 -10.38
N GLY A 879 17.21 3.62 -10.02
CA GLY A 879 16.30 2.84 -9.17
C GLY A 879 14.95 3.53 -9.05
N VAL A 880 13.86 2.77 -9.05
CA VAL A 880 12.50 3.35 -9.05
C VAL A 880 11.65 2.81 -7.90
N ARG A 881 10.89 3.70 -7.24
CA ARG A 881 9.88 3.35 -6.24
C ARG A 881 8.58 4.08 -6.54
N SER A 882 7.45 3.47 -6.19
CA SER A 882 6.11 4.00 -6.45
C SER A 882 5.16 3.60 -5.32
N ALA A 883 4.27 4.50 -4.92
CA ALA A 883 3.19 4.18 -3.98
C ALA A 883 1.89 4.88 -4.38
N THR A 884 0.79 4.14 -4.33
CA THR A 884 -0.56 4.69 -4.48
C THR A 884 -1.15 4.97 -3.11
N ILE A 885 -1.61 6.19 -2.87
CA ILE A 885 -2.36 6.57 -1.67
C ILE A 885 -3.85 6.75 -1.97
N GLU A 886 -4.67 6.54 -0.95
CA GLU A 886 -6.12 6.79 -0.99
C GLU A 886 -6.42 8.14 -0.34
N VAL A 887 -6.95 9.08 -1.12
CA VAL A 887 -7.24 10.46 -0.71
C VAL A 887 -8.76 10.68 -0.76
N PRO A 888 -9.40 11.17 0.32
CA PRO A 888 -10.84 11.43 0.33
C PRO A 888 -11.26 12.44 -0.75
N LEU A 889 -12.22 12.05 -1.58
CA LEU A 889 -12.89 12.93 -2.53
C LEU A 889 -13.70 14.00 -1.80
N ALA A 890 -13.83 15.18 -2.40
CA ALA A 890 -14.77 16.21 -1.97
C ALA A 890 -16.20 15.63 -1.92
N ARG A 891 -17.03 16.11 -0.98
CA ARG A 891 -18.38 15.56 -0.75
C ARG A 891 -19.45 16.58 -1.13
N TYR A 892 -20.42 16.12 -1.93
CA TYR A 892 -21.57 16.89 -2.38
C TYR A 892 -22.85 16.08 -2.19
N SER A 893 -23.98 16.76 -1.94
CA SER A 893 -25.28 16.10 -1.80
C SER A 893 -25.88 15.70 -3.16
N ALA A 894 -26.89 14.83 -3.14
CA ALA A 894 -27.60 14.42 -4.35
C ALA A 894 -28.26 15.61 -5.07
N GLU A 895 -28.75 16.60 -4.31
CA GLU A 895 -29.34 17.83 -4.81
C GLU A 895 -28.28 18.74 -5.45
N GLN A 896 -27.09 18.84 -4.84
CA GLN A 896 -25.96 19.58 -5.42
C GLN A 896 -25.48 18.93 -6.73
N LEU A 897 -25.41 17.60 -6.80
CA LEU A 897 -25.08 16.89 -8.03
C LEU A 897 -26.16 17.03 -9.10
N ALA A 898 -27.45 17.03 -8.72
CA ALA A 898 -28.55 17.26 -9.63
C ALA A 898 -28.54 18.70 -10.19
N ALA A 899 -28.28 19.70 -9.35
CA ALA A 899 -28.12 21.09 -9.76
C ALA A 899 -26.92 21.27 -10.70
N ALA A 900 -25.75 20.75 -10.31
CA ALA A 900 -24.54 20.79 -11.14
C ALA A 900 -24.76 20.20 -12.54
N LYS A 901 -25.47 19.06 -12.65
CA LYS A 901 -25.84 18.45 -13.94
C LYS A 901 -26.76 19.32 -14.80
N GLN A 902 -27.59 20.19 -14.21
CA GLN A 902 -28.37 21.20 -14.93
C GLN A 902 -27.52 22.43 -15.30
N ASP A 903 -26.57 22.80 -14.45
CA ASP A 903 -25.65 23.92 -14.68
C ASP A 903 -24.58 23.62 -15.74
N MET A 904 -24.22 22.34 -15.97
CA MET A 904 -23.37 21.93 -17.11
C MET A 904 -23.89 22.49 -18.45
N PHE A 905 -25.22 22.50 -18.67
CA PHE A 905 -25.86 23.05 -19.88
C PHE A 905 -25.75 24.59 -20.01
N LYS A 906 -25.12 25.26 -19.04
CA LYS A 906 -24.87 26.72 -19.00
C LYS A 906 -23.37 27.07 -19.09
N VAL A 907 -22.49 26.10 -18.82
CA VAL A 907 -21.02 26.27 -18.86
C VAL A 907 -20.59 26.78 -20.24
N GLY A 908 -19.68 27.75 -20.25
CA GLY A 908 -19.15 28.39 -21.46
C GLY A 908 -20.10 29.38 -22.13
N GLN A 909 -21.37 29.45 -21.71
CA GLN A 909 -22.39 30.33 -22.30
C GLN A 909 -22.50 31.69 -21.59
N ARG A 910 -21.67 31.95 -20.57
CA ARG A 910 -21.70 33.16 -19.74
C ARG A 910 -23.06 33.39 -19.05
N LYS A 911 -23.74 32.29 -18.72
CA LYS A 911 -25.06 32.27 -18.06
C LYS A 911 -24.97 32.07 -16.54
N LEU A 912 -23.76 31.83 -16.03
CA LEU A 912 -23.42 31.70 -14.61
C LEU A 912 -22.18 32.57 -14.31
N PRO A 913 -21.92 32.89 -13.03
CA PRO A 913 -20.60 33.35 -12.60
C PRO A 913 -19.52 32.30 -12.89
N PHE A 914 -18.31 32.72 -13.27
CA PHE A 914 -17.23 31.81 -13.67
C PHE A 914 -16.94 30.70 -12.63
N LEU A 915 -16.86 31.06 -11.34
CA LEU A 915 -16.61 30.07 -10.28
C LEU A 915 -17.76 29.07 -10.08
N ASP A 916 -18.97 29.38 -10.54
CA ASP A 916 -20.10 28.44 -10.51
C ASP A 916 -20.12 27.53 -11.74
N GLU A 917 -19.65 27.99 -12.91
CA GLU A 917 -19.33 27.11 -14.05
C GLU A 917 -18.23 26.09 -13.67
N VAL A 918 -17.17 26.56 -13.00
CA VAL A 918 -16.10 25.71 -12.45
C VAL A 918 -16.63 24.72 -11.41
N ARG A 919 -17.49 25.17 -10.49
CA ARG A 919 -18.11 24.34 -9.45
C ARG A 919 -19.01 23.26 -10.05
N ALA A 920 -19.80 23.58 -11.08
CA ALA A 920 -20.66 22.61 -11.76
C ALA A 920 -19.84 21.46 -12.38
N CYS A 921 -18.78 21.80 -13.13
CA CYS A 921 -17.83 20.82 -13.65
C CYS A 921 -17.20 19.97 -12.54
N THR A 922 -16.77 20.60 -11.44
CA THR A 922 -16.09 19.92 -10.33
C THR A 922 -16.99 18.91 -9.61
N ILE A 923 -18.25 19.28 -9.32
CA ILE A 923 -19.23 18.38 -8.67
C ILE A 923 -19.52 17.15 -9.56
N VAL A 924 -19.65 17.35 -10.88
CA VAL A 924 -19.87 16.24 -11.82
C VAL A 924 -18.62 15.37 -11.96
N ASP A 925 -17.42 15.95 -12.00
CA ASP A 925 -16.16 15.20 -12.15
C ASP A 925 -15.84 14.36 -10.90
N VAL A 926 -16.10 14.88 -9.70
CA VAL A 926 -16.02 14.11 -8.44
C VAL A 926 -16.97 12.91 -8.46
N ALA A 927 -18.21 13.09 -8.93
CA ALA A 927 -19.17 12.00 -9.06
C ALA A 927 -18.85 11.00 -10.18
N LEU A 928 -18.00 11.36 -11.15
CA LEU A 928 -17.44 10.42 -12.13
C LEU A 928 -16.27 9.61 -11.54
N ARG A 929 -15.44 10.23 -10.67
CA ARG A 929 -14.28 9.58 -10.05
C ARG A 929 -14.65 8.63 -8.91
N ASP A 930 -15.77 8.85 -8.22
CA ASP A 930 -16.31 7.91 -7.21
C ASP A 930 -17.03 6.69 -7.83
N ALA A 931 -16.46 6.11 -8.89
CA ALA A 931 -17.04 4.97 -9.62
C ALA A 931 -17.13 3.67 -8.79
N ARG A 932 -16.50 3.63 -7.61
CA ARG A 932 -16.61 2.53 -6.63
C ARG A 932 -17.63 2.80 -5.52
N GLY A 933 -18.04 4.05 -5.30
CA GLY A 933 -18.85 4.46 -4.13
C GLY A 933 -18.09 4.36 -2.80
N ASP A 934 -16.75 4.41 -2.84
CA ASP A 934 -15.88 4.41 -1.65
C ASP A 934 -15.53 5.82 -1.18
N GLY A 935 -15.75 6.85 -2.02
CA GLY A 935 -15.38 8.23 -1.74
C GLY A 935 -13.86 8.47 -1.74
N LEU A 936 -13.07 7.57 -2.35
CA LEU A 936 -11.60 7.58 -2.29
C LEU A 936 -10.98 7.66 -3.69
N LEU A 937 -10.33 8.78 -3.96
CA LEU A 937 -9.44 8.94 -5.12
C LEU A 937 -8.14 8.19 -4.85
N ARG A 938 -7.57 7.55 -5.87
CA ARG A 938 -6.29 6.85 -5.77
C ARG A 938 -5.23 7.60 -6.57
N MET A 939 -4.17 8.01 -5.88
CA MET A 939 -3.15 8.93 -6.41
C MET A 939 -1.78 8.28 -6.29
N GLU A 940 -1.07 8.13 -7.41
CA GLU A 940 0.25 7.48 -7.47
C GLU A 940 1.37 8.50 -7.38
N VAL A 941 2.23 8.38 -6.36
CA VAL A 941 3.52 9.07 -6.31
C VAL A 941 4.59 8.12 -6.83
N GLN A 942 5.48 8.60 -7.69
CA GLN A 942 6.68 7.87 -8.12
C GLN A 942 7.94 8.67 -7.76
N ALA A 943 9.03 7.96 -7.49
CA ALA A 943 10.36 8.54 -7.33
C ALA A 943 11.39 7.72 -8.12
N ILE A 944 12.29 8.41 -8.82
CA ILE A 944 13.35 7.84 -9.66
C ILE A 944 14.69 8.38 -9.14
N ARG A 945 15.53 7.49 -8.59
CA ARG A 945 16.94 7.78 -8.31
C ARG A 945 17.72 7.75 -9.62
N LEU A 946 18.61 8.72 -9.79
CA LEU A 946 19.53 8.79 -10.93
C LEU A 946 20.97 8.54 -10.49
N ASP A 947 21.35 9.12 -9.35
CA ASP A 947 22.60 8.87 -8.64
C ASP A 947 22.44 9.17 -7.13
N ASP A 948 23.54 9.10 -6.40
CA ASP A 948 23.62 9.32 -4.94
C ASP A 948 23.07 10.68 -4.47
N GLU A 949 23.07 11.69 -5.34
CA GLU A 949 22.77 13.08 -5.02
C GLU A 949 21.51 13.59 -5.73
N THR A 950 21.01 12.86 -6.73
CA THR A 950 19.98 13.33 -7.67
C THR A 950 18.79 12.36 -7.78
N ALA A 951 17.58 12.89 -7.59
CA ALA A 951 16.32 12.16 -7.80
C ALA A 951 15.25 13.01 -8.49
N ILE A 952 14.30 12.34 -9.14
CA ILE A 952 13.05 12.93 -9.67
C ILE A 952 11.88 12.40 -8.84
N VAL A 953 10.93 13.26 -8.47
CA VAL A 953 9.62 12.91 -7.91
C VAL A 953 8.55 13.27 -8.94
N CYS A 954 7.61 12.36 -9.15
CA CYS A 954 6.49 12.50 -10.08
C CYS A 954 5.17 12.47 -9.29
N LEU A 955 4.36 13.52 -9.44
CA LEU A 955 3.09 13.74 -8.72
C LEU A 955 1.92 13.88 -9.69
N PRO A 956 0.71 13.36 -9.37
CA PRO A 956 -0.48 13.57 -10.19
C PRO A 956 -1.08 14.96 -9.96
N GLY A 957 -1.86 15.45 -10.93
CA GLY A 957 -2.64 16.70 -10.82
C GLY A 957 -1.83 18.00 -10.76
N GLU A 958 -2.54 19.11 -10.54
CA GLU A 958 -1.96 20.47 -10.46
C GLU A 958 -1.63 20.80 -8.99
N VAL A 959 -0.36 20.68 -8.62
CA VAL A 959 0.13 20.69 -7.25
C VAL A 959 0.59 22.10 -6.85
N PHE A 960 0.17 22.56 -5.66
CA PHE A 960 0.62 23.85 -5.13
C PHE A 960 2.13 23.89 -4.89
N VAL A 961 2.75 25.02 -5.22
CA VAL A 961 4.21 25.21 -5.19
C VAL A 961 4.84 24.91 -3.82
N GLU A 962 4.08 25.19 -2.76
CA GLU A 962 4.46 24.98 -1.36
C GLU A 962 4.70 23.49 -1.03
N LEU A 963 4.00 22.58 -1.73
CA LEU A 963 4.13 21.14 -1.57
C LEU A 963 5.38 20.61 -2.28
N GLY A 964 5.68 21.11 -3.49
CA GLY A 964 6.91 20.78 -4.21
C GLY A 964 8.16 21.28 -3.48
N LEU A 965 8.12 22.51 -2.97
CA LEU A 965 9.18 23.07 -2.13
C LEU A 965 9.38 22.25 -0.84
N ALA A 966 8.30 21.78 -0.20
CA ALA A 966 8.39 20.90 0.96
C ALA A 966 9.04 19.54 0.64
N ILE A 967 8.76 18.96 -0.54
CA ILE A 967 9.41 17.72 -1.01
C ILE A 967 10.91 17.94 -1.24
N LYS A 968 11.30 19.03 -1.92
CA LYS A 968 12.71 19.42 -2.09
C LYS A 968 13.41 19.56 -0.73
N GLN A 969 12.80 20.29 0.21
CA GLN A 969 13.38 20.55 1.53
C GLN A 969 13.50 19.29 2.41
N ALA A 970 12.58 18.34 2.28
CA ALA A 970 12.57 17.10 3.07
C ALA A 970 13.40 15.96 2.46
N SER A 971 13.98 16.17 1.28
CA SER A 971 14.66 15.12 0.51
C SER A 971 16.05 14.76 1.07
N PRO A 972 16.42 13.46 1.08
CA PRO A 972 17.79 13.02 1.32
C PRO A 972 18.71 13.16 0.07
N PHE A 973 18.19 13.64 -1.07
CA PHE A 973 18.95 13.94 -2.28
C PHE A 973 19.13 15.45 -2.43
N GLU A 974 20.39 15.89 -2.61
CA GLU A 974 20.76 17.30 -2.77
C GLU A 974 19.98 17.98 -3.92
N ARG A 975 19.75 17.24 -5.01
CA ARG A 975 19.11 17.73 -6.23
C ARG A 975 17.84 16.93 -6.50
N THR A 976 16.72 17.44 -6.03
CA THR A 976 15.41 16.81 -6.18
C THR A 976 14.56 17.59 -7.18
N LEU A 977 14.33 17.00 -8.35
CA LEU A 977 13.42 17.55 -9.37
C LEU A 977 12.00 17.06 -9.05
N VAL A 978 11.01 17.95 -9.07
CA VAL A 978 9.60 17.59 -8.80
C VAL A 978 8.77 17.95 -10.03
N ILE A 979 8.07 16.97 -10.59
CA ILE A 979 7.22 17.10 -11.79
C ILE A 979 5.78 16.79 -11.38
N GLU A 980 4.83 17.61 -11.82
CA GLU A 980 3.39 17.42 -11.59
C GLU A 980 2.66 16.82 -12.81
N LEU A 981 1.33 16.67 -12.73
CA LEU A 981 0.49 16.09 -13.80
C LEU A 981 0.96 14.71 -14.32
N CYS A 982 1.62 13.94 -13.46
CA CYS A 982 2.12 12.60 -13.75
C CYS A 982 1.04 11.53 -13.49
N ASN A 983 0.83 10.68 -14.49
CA ASN A 983 0.00 9.48 -14.49
C ASN A 983 -1.53 9.68 -14.36
N ASP A 984 -2.01 10.63 -13.57
CA ASP A 984 -3.42 11.09 -13.58
C ASP A 984 -3.51 12.60 -13.35
N ASP A 985 -4.56 13.20 -13.88
CA ASP A 985 -4.97 14.58 -13.68
C ASP A 985 -6.31 14.64 -12.91
N PRO A 986 -6.28 14.66 -11.57
CA PRO A 986 -7.42 15.00 -10.72
C PRO A 986 -7.64 16.51 -10.53
N ALA A 987 -7.11 17.36 -11.42
CA ALA A 987 -7.02 18.81 -11.27
C ALA A 987 -6.28 19.22 -9.97
N TYR A 988 -6.72 20.32 -9.34
CA TYR A 988 -5.98 21.00 -8.28
C TYR A 988 -5.78 20.20 -7.00
N ILE A 989 -4.57 20.30 -6.46
CA ILE A 989 -4.13 19.78 -5.16
C ILE A 989 -3.59 20.95 -4.31
N PRO A 990 -4.47 21.68 -3.61
CA PRO A 990 -4.09 22.77 -2.72
C PRO A 990 -3.47 22.29 -1.40
N THR A 991 -2.69 23.17 -0.76
CA THR A 991 -2.34 23.02 0.65
C THR A 991 -3.59 23.13 1.55
N ARG A 992 -3.56 22.51 2.73
CA ARG A 992 -4.60 22.66 3.76
C ARG A 992 -4.84 24.13 4.16
N LYS A 993 -3.77 24.95 4.10
CA LYS A 993 -3.82 26.42 4.18
C LYS A 993 -4.70 27.00 3.08
N ALA A 994 -4.39 26.72 1.81
CA ALA A 994 -5.12 27.27 0.66
C ALA A 994 -6.61 26.90 0.70
N PHE A 995 -6.96 25.67 1.11
CA PHE A 995 -8.37 25.27 1.31
C PHE A 995 -9.13 26.14 2.32
N ALA A 996 -8.48 26.68 3.36
CA ALA A 996 -9.09 27.61 4.30
C ALA A 996 -9.19 29.05 3.76
N GLU A 997 -8.36 29.42 2.78
CA GLU A 997 -8.41 30.71 2.08
C GLU A 997 -9.44 30.76 0.94
N GLY A 998 -9.77 29.60 0.36
CA GLY A 998 -10.67 29.49 -0.79
C GLY A 998 -10.01 29.86 -2.13
N SER A 999 -10.76 30.57 -2.98
CA SER A 999 -10.43 30.92 -4.37
C SER A 999 -10.40 29.75 -5.38
N TYR A 1000 -10.23 30.09 -6.67
CA TYR A 1000 -10.42 29.24 -7.86
C TYR A 1000 -9.91 27.79 -7.70
N GLU A 1001 -8.64 27.59 -7.33
CA GLU A 1001 -8.04 26.25 -7.27
C GLU A 1001 -8.74 25.34 -6.26
N THR A 1002 -9.23 25.89 -5.14
CA THR A 1002 -9.94 25.11 -4.12
C THR A 1002 -11.37 24.78 -4.52
N VAL A 1003 -12.01 25.65 -5.33
CA VAL A 1003 -13.32 25.40 -5.94
C VAL A 1003 -13.22 24.35 -7.05
N ASN A 1004 -12.04 24.23 -7.67
CA ASN A 1004 -11.74 23.30 -8.77
C ASN A 1004 -10.96 22.04 -8.31
N SER A 1005 -10.79 21.83 -7.00
CA SER A 1005 -10.13 20.62 -6.46
C SER A 1005 -11.13 19.47 -6.29
N ARG A 1006 -10.68 18.24 -6.60
CA ARG A 1006 -11.48 17.01 -6.45
C ARG A 1006 -11.38 16.39 -5.04
N ILE A 1007 -10.44 16.84 -4.22
CA ILE A 1007 -10.05 16.20 -2.95
C ILE A 1007 -10.39 17.04 -1.72
N GLN A 1008 -10.37 16.40 -0.55
CA GLN A 1008 -10.47 17.08 0.75
C GLN A 1008 -9.11 17.65 1.23
N PRO A 1009 -9.11 18.64 2.15
CA PRO A 1009 -7.89 19.21 2.71
C PRO A 1009 -7.03 18.14 3.42
N GLY A 1010 -5.73 18.10 3.13
CA GLY A 1010 -4.80 17.09 3.64
C GLY A 1010 -4.22 16.15 2.58
N GLY A 1011 -4.83 16.05 1.40
CA GLY A 1011 -4.34 15.19 0.32
C GLY A 1011 -2.96 15.61 -0.22
N GLY A 1012 -2.72 16.91 -0.35
CA GLY A 1012 -1.41 17.45 -0.76
C GLY A 1012 -0.30 17.08 0.24
N GLU A 1013 -0.54 17.23 1.54
CA GLU A 1013 0.42 16.85 2.58
C GLU A 1013 0.66 15.33 2.66
N ALA A 1014 -0.32 14.51 2.26
CA ALA A 1014 -0.16 13.07 2.12
C ALA A 1014 0.76 12.69 0.93
N LEU A 1015 0.69 13.40 -0.20
CA LEU A 1015 1.65 13.24 -1.30
C LEU A 1015 3.07 13.60 -0.86
N VAL A 1016 3.26 14.72 -0.16
CA VAL A 1016 4.58 15.14 0.37
C VAL A 1016 5.17 14.07 1.29
N SER A 1017 4.36 13.55 2.21
CA SER A 1017 4.76 12.49 3.14
C SER A 1017 5.15 11.19 2.41
N THR A 1018 4.41 10.86 1.35
CA THR A 1018 4.67 9.67 0.51
C THR A 1018 5.93 9.85 -0.33
N ALA A 1019 6.11 11.00 -0.98
CA ALA A 1019 7.30 11.32 -1.75
C ALA A 1019 8.56 11.24 -0.88
N LYS A 1020 8.53 11.82 0.33
CA LYS A 1020 9.65 11.71 1.27
C LYS A 1020 9.99 10.24 1.59
N LYS A 1021 8.99 9.41 1.89
CA LYS A 1021 9.20 7.98 2.16
C LYS A 1021 9.89 7.27 0.99
N LEU A 1022 9.41 7.47 -0.25
CA LEU A 1022 10.01 6.83 -1.43
C LEU A 1022 11.45 7.30 -1.68
N LEU A 1023 11.77 8.56 -1.39
CA LEU A 1023 13.13 9.09 -1.46
C LEU A 1023 14.03 8.51 -0.36
N ASP A 1024 13.53 8.35 0.87
CA ASP A 1024 14.24 7.70 1.98
C ASP A 1024 14.58 6.24 1.63
N GLU A 1025 13.65 5.49 1.04
CA GLU A 1025 13.84 4.11 0.56
C GLU A 1025 14.89 4.02 -0.57
N LEU A 1026 14.85 4.96 -1.53
CA LEU A 1026 15.84 5.06 -2.61
C LEU A 1026 17.24 5.45 -2.14
N LYS A 1027 17.35 6.20 -1.04
CA LYS A 1027 18.64 6.56 -0.42
C LYS A 1027 19.24 5.39 0.39
N GLN A 1028 18.39 4.54 0.97
CA GLN A 1028 18.81 3.41 1.82
C GLN A 1028 19.14 2.14 1.02
N THR A 1029 18.47 1.93 -0.13
CA THR A 1029 18.89 0.91 -1.11
C THR A 1029 20.30 1.27 -1.61
N LYS A 1030 21.23 0.31 -1.72
CA LYS A 1030 22.59 0.58 -2.23
C LYS A 1030 22.65 0.76 -3.75
#